data_AF-A0A6I2UG59-F1
#
_entry.id   AF-A0A6I2UG59-F1
#
_cell.length_a   1.000
_cell.length_b   1.000
_cell.length_c   1.000
_cell.angle_alpha   90.00
_cell.angle_beta   90.00
_cell.angle_gamma   90.00
#
_symmetry.space_group_name_H-M   'P 1'
#
loop_
_entity.id
_entity.type
_entity.pdbx_description
1 polymer ?
#
loop_
_entity_poly.entity_id
_entity_poly.type
_entity_poly.pdbx_seq_one_letter_code
_entity_poly.pdbx_strand_id
1 'polypeptide(L)'
;MNVNSLLRKSLVEYIPEAQLHSDGTYRCACPIHNGDNPTSFTIFPQENTFHCFSCGAHGNIINFVMERDSVCFDTAVKTLCDDFGVEIDDPKYKEQLDITQRNARWAVGMQRQLPRIIDYLHKRGLTDESIKTFGLGYSEKLQALSIPMYDTWGRCVAFLYRYFDQMPKYKNSKNIDGLFVKGKFLYGLPQAQRFLRKTKTLMLCEGAMDAISAIQQENCCVAYCGISVGKAHIEQIKEVIKPIGAKVVLCPDNDGKAGKFVLRARDLFMKQAPDTVVKVAVIPDGAKDFNDMLVQGMDIANDCKYESVDLYCVKQIVANEPDRDMQEKQVVAFMCTVRNPLTRADIAEYLADVWERDVALVRELFNIKQDTAEEQIKDIMTVDVGYQRLEHKKVEETFGVGFDNIDNTIQFTRKNVVILGAYSGSGKTTMLAEWILHWCIKCHKKVLFFSLEMPVEDIMKILISKIVQIQQFKVYEYIKERPDTYELIMDALKKYLFIVDKNYLSFDDMGNYIKLLASRDIMVDIVAVDYFQYMQGTDTLEGQENTAKNMKAFAKENNVTLFMLSQLNKGSQKDGSGKFREPVQTDLMGSGAIGNSGDYVVAIWRPAQVPGLSPIDREHVKYDTMFKIIKAREVRSGDIIFNLVYNPDTSRLMEKIGETV
;
A
#
# COMPACT_ATOMS: atom_id res chain seq x y z
N MET A 1 -20.55 39.80 -25.84
CA MET A 1 -20.07 38.48 -25.35
C MET A 1 -19.68 38.60 -23.88
N ASN A 2 -19.42 37.49 -23.16
CA ASN A 2 -18.84 37.52 -21.81
C ASN A 2 -17.42 36.96 -21.83
N VAL A 3 -16.66 37.11 -20.74
CA VAL A 3 -15.27 36.61 -20.65
C VAL A 3 -15.19 35.10 -20.91
N ASN A 4 -16.18 34.32 -20.47
CA ASN A 4 -16.21 32.87 -20.70
C ASN A 4 -16.27 32.47 -22.19
N SER A 5 -16.69 33.38 -23.08
CA SER A 5 -16.63 33.14 -24.52
C SER A 5 -15.19 33.07 -25.04
N LEU A 6 -14.25 33.80 -24.43
CA LEU A 6 -12.82 33.73 -24.77
C LEU A 6 -12.21 32.40 -24.37
N LEU A 7 -12.61 31.83 -23.22
CA LEU A 7 -12.14 30.52 -22.76
C LEU A 7 -12.52 29.36 -23.71
N ARG A 8 -13.48 29.58 -24.61
CA ARG A 8 -13.90 28.60 -25.63
C ARG A 8 -13.12 28.74 -26.94
N LYS A 9 -12.29 29.77 -27.10
CA LYS A 9 -11.41 29.93 -28.26
C LYS A 9 -10.29 28.89 -28.20
N SER A 10 -9.99 28.29 -29.35
CA SER A 10 -9.05 27.17 -29.44
C SER A 10 -7.62 27.63 -29.18
N LEU A 11 -6.96 27.03 -28.18
CA LEU A 11 -5.52 27.21 -27.95
C LEU A 11 -4.70 26.75 -29.16
N VAL A 12 -5.14 25.68 -29.84
CA VAL A 12 -4.46 25.14 -31.02
C VAL A 12 -4.49 26.15 -32.18
N GLU A 13 -5.62 26.84 -32.37
CA GLU A 13 -5.73 27.88 -33.40
C GLU A 13 -4.93 29.14 -33.04
N TYR A 14 -4.85 29.45 -31.74
CA TYR A 14 -4.14 30.63 -31.24
C TYR A 14 -2.61 30.45 -31.18
N ILE A 15 -2.12 29.20 -31.19
CA ILE A 15 -0.70 28.83 -31.16
C ILE A 15 -0.40 27.95 -32.38
N PRO A 16 -0.27 28.54 -33.58
CA PRO A 16 -0.17 27.79 -34.83
C PRO A 16 1.14 27.01 -34.97
N GLU A 17 2.15 27.29 -34.13
CA GLU A 17 3.42 26.56 -34.13
C GLU A 17 3.31 25.15 -33.51
N ALA A 18 2.23 24.87 -32.79
CA ALA A 18 2.01 23.58 -32.14
C ALA A 18 1.62 22.49 -33.15
N GLN A 19 2.33 21.36 -33.13
CA GLN A 19 2.12 20.25 -34.06
C GLN A 19 1.41 19.08 -33.39
N LEU A 20 0.52 18.39 -34.13
CA LEU A 20 -0.22 17.24 -33.64
C LEU A 20 0.70 16.01 -33.47
N HIS A 21 0.62 15.37 -32.31
CA HIS A 21 1.29 14.12 -32.00
C HIS A 21 0.32 12.93 -31.97
N SER A 22 0.87 11.71 -32.03
CA SER A 22 0.11 10.45 -32.11
C SER A 22 -0.82 10.18 -30.91
N ASP A 23 -0.56 10.82 -29.77
CA ASP A 23 -1.37 10.73 -28.56
C ASP A 23 -2.53 11.74 -28.53
N GLY A 24 -2.73 12.50 -29.61
CA GLY A 24 -3.77 13.51 -29.72
C GLY A 24 -3.43 14.85 -29.08
N THR A 25 -2.23 15.03 -28.54
CA THR A 25 -1.74 16.31 -28.00
C THR A 25 -1.07 17.15 -29.08
N TYR A 26 -1.04 18.47 -28.89
CA TYR A 26 -0.27 19.37 -29.76
C TYR A 26 0.97 19.86 -28.99
N ARG A 27 2.15 19.90 -29.61
CA ARG A 27 3.37 20.28 -28.90
C ARG A 27 4.24 21.24 -29.70
N CYS A 28 4.93 22.14 -29.00
CA CYS A 28 5.92 23.07 -29.56
C CYS A 28 7.00 23.46 -28.54
N ALA A 29 7.97 24.24 -29.04
CA ALA A 29 8.86 25.06 -28.23
C ALA A 29 8.03 26.06 -27.41
N CYS A 30 8.41 26.29 -26.15
CA CYS A 30 7.55 27.06 -25.25
C CYS A 30 7.58 28.57 -25.56
N PRO A 31 6.43 29.19 -25.90
CA PRO A 31 6.37 30.63 -26.18
C PRO A 31 6.49 31.52 -24.95
N ILE A 32 6.38 30.94 -23.74
CA ILE A 32 6.39 31.69 -22.47
C ILE A 32 7.83 31.92 -21.99
N HIS A 33 8.64 30.86 -21.95
CA HIS A 33 10.05 30.97 -21.52
C HIS A 33 11.05 31.00 -22.68
N ASN A 34 10.56 30.99 -23.93
CA ASN A 34 11.37 30.99 -25.15
C ASN A 34 12.44 29.88 -25.17
N GLY A 35 12.06 28.66 -24.80
CA GLY A 35 12.98 27.51 -24.78
C GLY A 35 12.99 26.73 -26.10
N ASP A 36 14.12 26.11 -26.41
CA ASP A 36 14.36 25.48 -27.72
C ASP A 36 13.79 24.06 -27.85
N ASN A 37 13.32 23.44 -26.76
CA ASN A 37 12.80 22.07 -26.80
C ASN A 37 11.41 22.02 -27.48
N PRO A 38 11.28 21.40 -28.67
CA PRO A 38 10.09 21.47 -29.49
C PRO A 38 8.90 20.66 -28.94
N THR A 39 9.08 19.94 -27.84
CA THR A 39 8.01 19.16 -27.19
C THR A 39 7.74 19.58 -25.76
N SER A 40 8.34 20.68 -25.30
CA SER A 40 8.24 21.13 -23.90
C SER A 40 6.87 21.70 -23.56
N PHE A 41 6.25 22.42 -24.49
CA PHE A 41 4.92 23.02 -24.32
C PHE A 41 3.88 22.14 -24.99
N THR A 42 2.96 21.61 -24.18
CA THR A 42 1.91 20.69 -24.63
C THR A 42 0.55 21.32 -24.46
N ILE A 43 -0.25 21.32 -25.52
CA ILE A 43 -1.66 21.71 -25.55
C ILE A 43 -2.49 20.42 -25.55
N PHE A 44 -3.49 20.38 -24.66
CA PHE A 44 -4.47 19.31 -24.55
C PHE A 44 -5.80 19.81 -25.15
N PRO A 45 -6.11 19.42 -26.41
CA PRO A 45 -7.21 20.03 -27.16
C PRO A 45 -8.59 19.74 -26.59
N GLN A 46 -8.78 18.57 -25.96
CA GLN A 46 -10.08 18.18 -25.40
C GLN A 46 -10.47 19.07 -24.22
N GLU A 47 -9.51 19.43 -23.39
CA GLU A 47 -9.67 20.29 -22.22
C GLU A 47 -9.49 21.77 -22.55
N ASN A 48 -8.98 22.09 -23.74
CA ASN A 48 -8.55 23.43 -24.13
C ASN A 48 -7.60 24.08 -23.11
N THR A 49 -6.59 23.31 -22.68
CA THR A 49 -5.56 23.76 -21.72
C THR A 49 -4.16 23.50 -22.24
N PHE A 50 -3.15 24.14 -21.63
CA PHE A 50 -1.73 23.89 -21.90
C PHE A 50 -0.97 23.56 -20.61
N HIS A 51 0.18 22.89 -20.77
CA HIS A 51 1.20 22.71 -19.75
C HIS A 51 2.60 22.72 -20.39
N CYS A 52 3.52 23.50 -19.83
CA CYS A 52 4.94 23.42 -20.16
C CYS A 52 5.68 22.55 -19.15
N PHE A 53 6.26 21.44 -19.62
CA PHE A 53 7.04 20.53 -18.79
C PHE A 53 8.43 21.05 -18.42
N SER A 54 8.86 22.18 -19.01
CA SER A 54 10.14 22.83 -18.69
C SER A 54 9.99 23.96 -17.67
N CYS A 55 9.10 24.94 -17.90
CA CYS A 55 8.92 26.07 -16.99
C CYS A 55 7.74 25.91 -16.01
N GLY A 56 6.89 24.89 -16.17
CA GLY A 56 5.75 24.63 -15.30
C GLY A 56 4.51 25.51 -15.55
N ALA A 57 4.59 26.46 -16.50
CA ALA A 57 3.44 27.27 -16.89
C ALA A 57 2.27 26.40 -17.39
N HIS A 58 1.05 26.72 -16.98
CA HIS A 58 -0.14 25.95 -17.34
C HIS A 58 -1.40 26.81 -17.26
N GLY A 59 -2.45 26.39 -17.96
CA GLY A 59 -3.77 27.03 -17.87
C GLY A 59 -4.53 27.05 -19.18
N ASN A 60 -5.45 28.00 -19.33
CA ASN A 60 -6.22 28.23 -20.55
C ASN A 60 -5.61 29.36 -21.40
N ILE A 61 -6.27 29.74 -22.50
CA ILE A 61 -5.83 30.82 -23.40
C ILE A 61 -5.59 32.17 -22.71
N ILE A 62 -6.37 32.51 -21.67
CA ILE A 62 -6.15 33.75 -20.91
C ILE A 62 -4.86 33.63 -20.09
N ASN A 63 -4.65 32.50 -19.40
CA ASN A 63 -3.39 32.25 -18.68
C ASN A 63 -2.20 32.29 -19.64
N PHE A 64 -2.34 31.75 -20.85
CA PHE A 64 -1.27 31.77 -21.85
C PHE A 64 -0.85 33.20 -22.19
N VAL A 65 -1.81 34.08 -22.50
CA VAL A 65 -1.51 35.50 -22.81
C VAL A 65 -0.95 36.23 -21.59
N MET A 66 -1.50 35.99 -20.40
CA MET A 66 -0.98 36.58 -19.16
C MET A 66 0.49 36.24 -18.93
N GLU A 67 0.86 34.97 -19.07
CA GLU A 67 2.22 34.48 -18.84
C GLU A 67 3.17 34.88 -19.98
N ARG A 68 2.75 34.71 -21.25
CA ARG A 68 3.55 35.06 -22.44
C ARG A 68 3.91 36.54 -22.47
N ASP A 69 2.92 37.40 -22.22
CA ASP A 69 3.10 38.86 -22.35
C ASP A 69 3.43 39.52 -21.01
N SER A 70 3.46 38.76 -19.91
CA SER A 70 3.65 39.27 -18.55
C SER A 70 2.65 40.38 -18.18
N VAL A 71 1.39 40.21 -18.56
CA VAL A 71 0.32 41.19 -18.37
C VAL A 71 -0.75 40.71 -17.37
N CYS A 72 -1.46 41.64 -16.75
CA CYS A 72 -2.58 41.31 -15.87
C CYS A 72 -3.78 40.76 -16.67
N PHE A 73 -4.68 40.08 -15.97
CA PHE A 73 -5.90 39.48 -16.53
C PHE A 73 -6.68 40.43 -17.44
N ASP A 74 -6.90 41.67 -17.01
CA ASP A 74 -7.72 42.62 -17.77
C ASP A 74 -7.08 43.01 -19.10
N THR A 75 -5.74 43.11 -19.11
CA THR A 75 -4.97 43.38 -20.32
C THR A 75 -4.97 42.16 -21.24
N ALA A 76 -4.79 40.95 -20.69
CA ALA A 76 -4.88 39.71 -21.46
C ALA A 76 -6.26 39.51 -22.11
N VAL A 77 -7.34 39.79 -21.38
CA VAL A 77 -8.70 39.76 -21.91
C VAL A 77 -8.86 40.77 -23.04
N LYS A 78 -8.33 41.99 -22.90
CA LYS A 78 -8.36 43.00 -23.95
C LYS A 78 -7.57 42.56 -25.19
N THR A 79 -6.36 42.03 -25.02
CA THR A 79 -5.54 41.49 -26.12
C THR A 79 -6.29 40.42 -26.89
N LEU A 80 -6.91 39.45 -26.18
CA LEU A 80 -7.70 38.40 -26.82
C LEU A 80 -8.95 38.94 -27.52
N CYS A 81 -9.60 39.97 -26.97
CA CYS A 81 -10.70 40.66 -27.64
C CYS A 81 -10.25 41.27 -28.97
N ASP A 82 -9.13 41.98 -28.96
CA ASP A 82 -8.56 42.62 -30.15
C ASP A 82 -8.13 41.56 -31.18
N ASP A 83 -7.45 40.50 -30.75
CA ASP A 83 -6.98 39.40 -31.61
C ASP A 83 -8.12 38.63 -32.29
N PHE A 84 -9.22 38.39 -31.57
CA PHE A 84 -10.39 37.68 -32.11
C PHE A 84 -11.45 38.61 -32.72
N GLY A 85 -11.25 39.93 -32.69
CA GLY A 85 -12.23 40.92 -33.17
C GLY A 85 -13.58 40.83 -32.43
N VAL A 86 -13.55 40.61 -31.11
CA VAL A 86 -14.75 40.47 -30.27
C VAL A 86 -14.81 41.50 -29.17
N GLU A 87 -16.01 41.97 -28.84
CA GLU A 87 -16.24 42.91 -27.73
C GLU A 87 -16.99 42.25 -26.55
N ILE A 88 -16.51 42.51 -25.33
CA ILE A 88 -17.17 42.11 -24.10
C ILE A 88 -18.11 43.22 -23.65
N ASP A 89 -19.37 43.10 -24.06
CA ASP A 89 -20.47 43.92 -23.55
C ASP A 89 -21.22 43.21 -22.42
N ASP A 90 -20.52 43.00 -21.31
CA ASP A 90 -21.09 42.46 -20.07
C ASP A 90 -21.02 43.55 -18.99
N PRO A 91 -22.16 44.16 -18.59
CA PRO A 91 -22.19 45.20 -17.57
C PRO A 91 -21.58 44.75 -16.24
N LYS A 92 -21.77 43.47 -15.87
CA LYS A 92 -21.21 42.92 -14.64
C LYS A 92 -19.70 42.85 -14.71
N TYR A 93 -19.14 42.42 -15.85
CA TYR A 93 -17.70 42.42 -16.06
C TYR A 93 -17.11 43.84 -16.01
N LYS A 94 -17.76 44.82 -16.66
CA LYS A 94 -17.33 46.22 -16.64
C LYS A 94 -17.28 46.79 -15.21
N GLU A 95 -18.31 46.52 -14.39
CA GLU A 95 -18.31 46.90 -12.97
C GLU A 95 -17.17 46.22 -12.19
N GLN A 96 -16.96 44.93 -12.41
CA GLN A 96 -15.90 44.17 -11.75
C GLN A 96 -14.50 44.69 -12.12
N LEU A 97 -14.30 45.04 -13.39
CA LEU A 97 -13.08 45.65 -13.91
C LEU A 97 -12.79 46.98 -13.21
N ASP A 98 -13.78 47.87 -13.12
CA ASP A 98 -13.63 49.16 -12.43
C ASP A 98 -13.24 48.99 -10.96
N ILE A 99 -13.85 48.02 -10.26
CA ILE A 99 -13.55 47.72 -8.86
C ILE A 99 -12.12 47.21 -8.71
N THR A 100 -11.73 46.23 -9.50
CA THR A 100 -10.40 45.60 -9.40
C THR A 100 -9.27 46.57 -9.76
N GLN A 101 -9.45 47.40 -10.80
CA GLN A 101 -8.49 48.45 -11.14
C GLN A 101 -8.37 49.52 -10.05
N ARG A 102 -9.50 49.93 -9.45
CA ARG A 102 -9.50 50.87 -8.32
C ARG A 102 -8.77 50.29 -7.12
N ASN A 103 -9.05 49.03 -6.77
CA ASN A 103 -8.38 48.33 -5.69
C ASN A 103 -6.88 48.19 -5.94
N ALA A 104 -6.45 47.84 -7.17
CA ALA A 104 -5.03 47.77 -7.52
C ALA A 104 -4.32 49.12 -7.27
N ARG A 105 -4.94 50.24 -7.68
CA ARG A 105 -4.41 51.59 -7.38
C ARG A 105 -4.32 51.87 -5.88
N TRP A 106 -5.33 51.46 -5.11
CA TRP A 106 -5.31 51.62 -3.65
C TRP A 106 -4.23 50.76 -2.98
N ALA A 107 -4.05 49.52 -3.42
CA ALA A 107 -3.00 48.63 -2.91
C ALA A 107 -1.61 49.25 -3.10
N VAL A 108 -1.31 49.74 -4.31
CA VAL A 108 -0.04 50.45 -4.59
C VAL A 108 0.11 51.69 -3.70
N GLY A 109 -0.96 52.48 -3.53
CA GLY A 109 -0.94 53.65 -2.65
C GLY A 109 -0.63 53.30 -1.19
N MET A 110 -1.21 52.21 -0.67
CA MET A 110 -0.99 51.73 0.69
C MET A 110 0.41 51.10 0.87
N GLN A 111 0.94 50.44 -0.16
CA GLN A 111 2.31 49.92 -0.14
C GLN A 111 3.36 51.02 -0.06
N ARG A 112 3.12 52.20 -0.67
CA ARG A 112 4.01 53.36 -0.51
C ARG A 112 4.13 53.83 0.95
N GLN A 113 3.14 53.50 1.78
CA GLN A 113 3.10 53.83 3.20
C GLN A 113 3.65 52.70 4.09
N LEU A 114 4.17 51.62 3.50
CA LEU A 114 4.76 50.48 4.21
C LEU A 114 5.82 50.86 5.27
N PRO A 115 6.71 51.85 5.05
CA PRO A 115 7.71 52.23 6.06
C PRO A 115 7.13 52.60 7.43
N ARG A 116 5.85 53.01 7.50
CA ARG A 116 5.17 53.33 8.77
C ARG A 116 4.92 52.11 9.66
N ILE A 117 4.91 50.91 9.08
CA ILE A 117 4.58 49.66 9.79
C ILE A 117 5.60 48.54 9.53
N ILE A 118 6.73 48.83 8.89
CA ILE A 118 7.70 47.80 8.50
C ILE A 118 8.28 47.09 9.73
N ASP A 119 8.70 47.85 10.74
CA ASP A 119 9.20 47.31 12.02
C ASP A 119 8.18 46.41 12.71
N TYR A 120 6.90 46.75 12.58
CA TYR A 120 5.82 45.94 13.13
C TYR A 120 5.70 44.60 12.40
N LEU A 121 5.79 44.59 11.07
CA LEU A 121 5.72 43.36 10.27
C LEU A 121 6.95 42.48 10.51
N HIS A 122 8.14 43.07 10.63
CA HIS A 122 9.36 42.34 11.01
C HIS A 122 9.26 41.77 12.43
N LYS A 123 8.70 42.51 13.39
CA LYS A 123 8.38 41.98 14.74
C LYS A 123 7.35 40.84 14.71
N ARG A 124 6.56 40.72 13.64
CA ARG A 124 5.66 39.58 13.38
C ARG A 124 6.34 38.43 12.63
N GLY A 125 7.67 38.47 12.47
CA GLY A 125 8.46 37.44 11.80
C GLY A 125 8.35 37.45 10.28
N LEU A 126 7.68 38.45 9.68
CA LEU A 126 7.49 38.51 8.24
C LEU A 126 8.73 39.06 7.54
N THR A 127 9.14 38.39 6.47
CA THR A 127 10.24 38.78 5.58
C THR A 127 9.79 39.83 4.57
N ASP A 128 10.74 40.62 4.04
CA ASP A 128 10.45 41.59 2.97
C ASP A 128 9.88 40.92 1.71
N GLU A 129 10.32 39.69 1.41
CA GLU A 129 9.75 38.89 0.33
C GLU A 129 8.27 38.61 0.58
N SER A 130 7.90 38.12 1.76
CA SER A 130 6.50 37.85 2.09
C SER A 130 5.66 39.13 2.09
N ILE A 131 6.17 40.22 2.66
CA ILE A 131 5.51 41.53 2.65
C ILE A 131 5.19 41.96 1.21
N LYS A 132 6.14 41.80 0.28
CA LYS A 132 5.96 42.08 -1.14
C LYS A 132 4.97 41.12 -1.80
N THR A 133 5.12 39.82 -1.59
CA THR A 133 4.27 38.76 -2.19
C THR A 133 2.80 38.91 -1.83
N PHE A 134 2.49 39.29 -0.59
CA PHE A 134 1.11 39.49 -0.14
C PHE A 134 0.58 40.91 -0.32
N GLY A 135 1.39 41.82 -0.87
CA GLY A 135 0.93 43.17 -1.14
C GLY A 135 0.74 44.04 0.12
N LEU A 136 1.33 43.66 1.25
CA LEU A 136 1.03 44.31 2.54
C LEU A 136 1.39 45.80 2.52
N GLY A 137 0.54 46.62 3.14
CA GLY A 137 0.74 48.06 3.17
C GLY A 137 0.02 48.74 4.34
N TYR A 138 0.04 50.06 4.37
CA TYR A 138 -0.61 50.82 5.43
C TYR A 138 -1.68 51.77 4.86
N SER A 139 -2.87 51.74 5.46
CA SER A 139 -3.95 52.66 5.14
C SER A 139 -3.93 53.83 6.11
N GLU A 140 -3.43 54.99 5.68
CA GLU A 140 -3.44 56.21 6.51
C GLU A 140 -4.86 56.63 6.88
N LYS A 141 -5.83 56.48 5.97
CA LYS A 141 -7.23 56.84 6.24
C LYS A 141 -7.84 56.01 7.37
N LEU A 142 -7.48 54.73 7.46
CA LEU A 142 -8.03 53.79 8.45
C LEU A 142 -7.11 53.59 9.65
N GLN A 143 -5.88 54.09 9.60
CA GLN A 143 -4.84 53.84 10.59
C GLN A 143 -4.66 52.33 10.86
N ALA A 144 -4.55 51.55 9.78
CA ALA A 144 -4.58 50.09 9.82
C ALA A 144 -3.61 49.46 8.84
N LEU A 145 -3.08 48.28 9.19
CA LEU A 145 -2.42 47.39 8.23
C LEU A 145 -3.45 46.96 7.19
N SER A 146 -3.10 47.13 5.92
CA SER A 146 -3.86 46.68 4.76
C SER A 146 -3.30 45.35 4.26
N ILE A 147 -4.17 44.36 4.12
CA ILE A 147 -3.90 43.03 3.60
C ILE A 147 -4.76 42.86 2.34
N PRO A 148 -4.21 43.13 1.14
CA PRO A 148 -4.95 42.95 -0.11
C PRO A 148 -5.33 41.49 -0.34
N MET A 149 -6.48 41.27 -0.95
CA MET A 149 -6.97 39.93 -1.30
C MET A 149 -7.00 39.77 -2.80
N TYR A 150 -6.33 38.72 -3.29
CA TYR A 150 -6.20 38.42 -4.71
C TYR A 150 -7.02 37.18 -5.09
N ASP A 151 -7.74 37.26 -6.21
CA ASP A 151 -8.39 36.08 -6.79
C ASP A 151 -7.38 35.18 -7.54
N THR A 152 -7.86 34.07 -8.11
CA THR A 152 -7.03 33.13 -8.89
C THR A 152 -6.45 33.72 -10.17
N TRP A 153 -6.92 34.88 -10.61
CA TRP A 153 -6.39 35.64 -11.74
C TRP A 153 -5.40 36.73 -11.31
N GLY A 154 -5.06 36.81 -10.02
CA GLY A 154 -4.13 37.80 -9.49
C GLY A 154 -4.72 39.21 -9.36
N ARG A 155 -6.05 39.38 -9.46
CA ARG A 155 -6.70 40.70 -9.34
C ARG A 155 -6.98 41.01 -7.88
N CYS A 156 -6.72 42.25 -7.47
CA CYS A 156 -7.05 42.71 -6.12
C CYS A 156 -8.56 42.92 -5.98
N VAL A 157 -9.28 41.96 -5.37
CA VAL A 157 -10.75 41.96 -5.30
C VAL A 157 -11.29 42.59 -4.01
N ALA A 158 -10.53 42.55 -2.92
CA ALA A 158 -10.94 43.05 -1.62
C ALA A 158 -9.72 43.35 -0.73
N PHE A 159 -9.99 43.81 0.49
CA PHE A 159 -8.97 44.07 1.51
C PHE A 159 -9.45 43.51 2.85
N LEU A 160 -8.51 43.00 3.63
CA LEU A 160 -8.64 42.84 5.08
C LEU A 160 -7.83 43.96 5.75
N TYR A 161 -8.45 44.65 6.70
CA TYR A 161 -7.77 45.65 7.51
C TYR A 161 -7.56 45.13 8.93
N ARG A 162 -6.34 45.31 9.44
CA ARG A 162 -6.01 45.05 10.83
C ARG A 162 -5.74 46.37 11.55
N TYR A 163 -6.61 46.71 12.48
CA TYR A 163 -6.46 47.90 13.34
C TYR A 163 -5.51 47.61 14.50
N PHE A 164 -4.76 48.64 14.90
CA PHE A 164 -3.83 48.55 16.03
C PHE A 164 -4.55 48.80 17.36
N ASP A 165 -5.37 49.86 17.41
CA ASP A 165 -5.99 50.34 18.66
C ASP A 165 -7.53 50.29 18.66
N GLN A 166 -8.15 49.76 17.60
CA GLN A 166 -9.62 49.73 17.46
C GLN A 166 -10.18 48.31 17.45
N MET A 167 -11.40 48.16 17.99
CA MET A 167 -12.17 46.92 17.95
C MET A 167 -13.34 47.02 16.94
N PRO A 168 -13.61 45.97 16.14
CA PRO A 168 -12.87 44.70 16.08
C PRO A 168 -11.49 44.86 15.43
N LYS A 169 -10.52 44.07 15.89
CA LYS A 169 -9.12 44.10 15.42
C LYS A 169 -8.98 43.85 13.92
N TYR A 170 -9.87 43.05 13.34
CA TYR A 170 -9.86 42.69 11.92
C TYR A 170 -11.20 43.04 11.26
N LYS A 171 -11.14 43.65 10.06
CA LYS A 171 -12.34 44.01 9.29
C LYS A 171 -12.13 43.77 7.80
N ASN A 172 -12.91 42.83 7.25
CA ASN A 172 -12.99 42.59 5.81
C ASN A 172 -13.80 43.67 5.10
N SER A 173 -13.44 43.95 3.85
CA SER A 173 -14.29 44.65 2.87
C SER A 173 -15.72 44.07 2.83
N LYS A 174 -16.67 44.87 2.34
CA LYS A 174 -18.04 44.39 2.07
C LYS A 174 -18.01 43.32 0.98
N ASN A 175 -19.03 42.45 0.96
CA ASN A 175 -19.18 41.49 -0.13
C ASN A 175 -19.40 42.24 -1.45
N ILE A 176 -18.77 41.77 -2.51
CA ILE A 176 -18.83 42.29 -3.87
C ILE A 176 -19.20 41.12 -4.77
N ASP A 177 -20.36 41.19 -5.43
CA ASP A 177 -20.86 40.06 -6.20
C ASP A 177 -19.92 39.67 -7.35
N GLY A 178 -19.68 38.36 -7.46
CA GLY A 178 -18.75 37.77 -8.42
C GLY A 178 -17.26 38.08 -8.23
N LEU A 179 -16.85 38.84 -7.19
CA LEU A 179 -15.44 39.10 -6.88
C LEU A 179 -15.04 38.63 -5.49
N PHE A 180 -15.77 39.04 -4.45
CA PHE A 180 -15.42 38.74 -3.07
C PHE A 180 -16.67 38.46 -2.24
N VAL A 181 -16.80 37.23 -1.75
CA VAL A 181 -17.85 36.84 -0.80
C VAL A 181 -17.19 36.15 0.38
N LYS A 182 -17.30 36.73 1.57
CA LYS A 182 -16.60 36.26 2.79
C LYS A 182 -16.78 34.76 3.07
N GLY A 183 -18.00 34.25 2.89
CA GLY A 183 -18.33 32.83 3.12
C GLY A 183 -17.94 31.88 1.99
N LYS A 184 -17.26 32.38 0.96
CA LYS A 184 -16.72 31.62 -0.17
C LYS A 184 -15.22 31.83 -0.36
N PHE A 185 -14.63 32.93 0.12
CA PHE A 185 -13.27 33.31 -0.23
C PHE A 185 -12.22 32.64 0.67
N LEU A 186 -11.22 32.02 0.05
CA LEU A 186 -10.03 31.46 0.70
C LEU A 186 -8.82 32.37 0.45
N TYR A 187 -8.43 33.12 1.48
CA TYR A 187 -7.27 33.97 1.44
C TYR A 187 -5.98 33.15 1.30
N GLY A 188 -5.05 33.63 0.47
CA GLY A 188 -3.73 33.02 0.25
C GLY A 188 -3.71 31.90 -0.78
N LEU A 189 -4.85 31.46 -1.32
CA LEU A 189 -4.93 30.31 -2.24
C LEU A 189 -4.01 30.46 -3.47
N PRO A 190 -4.00 31.59 -4.22
CA PRO A 190 -3.10 31.76 -5.37
C PRO A 190 -1.61 31.64 -5.00
N GLN A 191 -1.23 32.11 -3.82
CA GLN A 191 0.15 32.08 -3.32
C GLN A 191 0.54 30.69 -2.78
N ALA A 192 -0.40 30.00 -2.14
CA ALA A 192 -0.17 28.73 -1.44
C ALA A 192 -0.14 27.52 -2.38
N GLN A 193 -0.97 27.52 -3.44
CA GLN A 193 -1.20 26.36 -4.30
C GLN A 193 0.09 25.78 -4.92
N ARG A 194 1.11 26.62 -5.15
CA ARG A 194 2.42 26.17 -5.69
C ARG A 194 3.11 25.16 -4.78
N PHE A 195 2.86 25.20 -3.48
CA PHE A 195 3.45 24.29 -2.50
C PHE A 195 2.68 22.96 -2.37
N LEU A 196 1.44 22.90 -2.86
CA LEU A 196 0.56 21.74 -2.62
C LEU A 196 1.11 20.44 -3.20
N ARG A 197 1.76 20.46 -4.37
CA ARG A 197 2.39 19.28 -4.97
C ARG A 197 3.55 18.76 -4.11
N LYS A 198 4.34 19.66 -3.52
CA LYS A 198 5.48 19.35 -2.64
C LYS A 198 5.00 18.81 -1.30
N THR A 199 4.06 19.50 -0.65
CA THR A 199 3.61 19.17 0.71
C THR A 199 2.55 18.06 0.76
N LYS A 200 1.84 17.81 -0.35
CA LYS A 200 0.64 16.96 -0.42
C LYS A 200 -0.39 17.26 0.68
N THR A 201 -0.41 18.49 1.15
CA THR A 201 -1.18 18.93 2.33
C THR A 201 -1.68 20.34 2.11
N LEU A 202 -2.98 20.56 2.25
CA LEU A 202 -3.58 21.90 2.34
C LEU A 202 -3.96 22.19 3.78
N MET A 203 -3.35 23.22 4.36
CA MET A 203 -3.64 23.72 5.71
C MET A 203 -4.75 24.77 5.66
N LEU A 204 -5.71 24.72 6.59
CA LEU A 204 -6.82 25.65 6.71
C LEU A 204 -6.81 26.30 8.10
N CYS A 205 -6.40 27.56 8.15
CA CYS A 205 -6.34 28.37 9.37
C CYS A 205 -7.48 29.39 9.45
N GLU A 206 -7.62 30.02 10.61
CA GLU A 206 -8.66 31.03 10.88
C GLU A 206 -8.29 32.43 10.37
N GLY A 207 -7.00 32.77 10.42
CA GLY A 207 -6.51 34.13 10.19
C GLY A 207 -5.60 34.27 8.97
N ALA A 208 -5.66 35.44 8.33
CA ALA A 208 -4.78 35.76 7.21
C ALA A 208 -3.29 35.81 7.62
N MET A 209 -2.99 36.22 8.86
CA MET A 209 -1.60 36.25 9.35
C MET A 209 -1.01 34.84 9.48
N ASP A 210 -1.82 33.86 9.88
CA ASP A 210 -1.42 32.46 10.01
C ASP A 210 -1.15 31.84 8.63
N ALA A 211 -2.02 32.13 7.67
CA ALA A 211 -1.80 31.74 6.28
C ALA A 211 -0.50 32.35 5.72
N ILE A 212 -0.27 33.65 5.92
CA ILE A 212 0.98 34.30 5.48
C ILE A 212 2.20 33.61 6.13
N SER A 213 2.14 33.35 7.43
CA SER A 213 3.24 32.76 8.20
C SER A 213 3.57 31.34 7.71
N ALA A 214 2.55 30.53 7.49
CA ALA A 214 2.73 29.18 6.94
C ALA A 214 3.23 29.19 5.50
N ILE A 215 2.72 30.07 4.64
CA ILE A 215 3.18 30.21 3.24
C ILE A 215 4.63 30.70 3.18
N GLN A 216 5.05 31.57 4.09
CA GLN A 216 6.46 32.00 4.21
C GLN A 216 7.39 30.81 4.51
N GLN A 217 6.91 29.82 5.26
CA GLN A 217 7.61 28.55 5.51
C GLN A 217 7.35 27.49 4.43
N GLU A 218 6.91 27.91 3.24
CA GLU A 218 6.62 27.04 2.08
C GLU A 218 5.52 25.98 2.31
N ASN A 219 4.62 26.20 3.28
CA ASN A 219 3.44 25.37 3.47
C ASN A 219 2.28 25.85 2.59
N CYS A 220 1.52 24.92 2.00
CA CYS A 220 0.28 25.26 1.31
C CYS A 220 -0.82 25.53 2.34
N CYS A 221 -0.96 26.78 2.78
CA CYS A 221 -1.94 27.21 3.77
C CYS A 221 -2.90 28.27 3.24
N VAL A 222 -4.18 28.18 3.61
CA VAL A 222 -5.21 29.17 3.29
C VAL A 222 -6.00 29.55 4.53
N ALA A 223 -6.62 30.74 4.51
CA ALA A 223 -7.49 31.21 5.59
C ALA A 223 -8.91 31.51 5.08
N TYR A 224 -9.93 31.15 5.84
CA TYR A 224 -11.31 31.53 5.52
C TYR A 224 -11.61 32.98 5.96
N CYS A 225 -12.40 33.71 5.18
CA CYS A 225 -12.62 35.16 5.41
C CYS A 225 -13.86 35.49 6.28
N GLY A 226 -14.24 34.61 7.20
CA GLY A 226 -15.50 34.68 7.97
C GLY A 226 -15.37 34.26 9.44
N ILE A 227 -16.51 34.06 10.11
CA ILE A 227 -16.56 33.56 11.51
C ILE A 227 -16.40 32.03 11.56
N SER A 228 -16.76 31.35 10.47
CA SER A 228 -16.66 29.89 10.39
C SER A 228 -16.50 29.41 8.96
N VAL A 229 -15.98 28.19 8.83
CA VAL A 229 -15.93 27.46 7.55
C VAL A 229 -17.35 27.13 7.09
N GLY A 230 -17.58 27.24 5.78
CA GLY A 230 -18.85 26.96 5.13
C GLY A 230 -18.68 26.02 3.94
N LYS A 231 -19.81 25.54 3.41
CA LYS A 231 -19.86 24.56 2.31
C LYS A 231 -19.02 24.98 1.09
N ALA A 232 -19.12 26.25 0.68
CA ALA A 232 -18.39 26.76 -0.49
C ALA A 232 -16.86 26.75 -0.33
N HIS A 233 -16.34 26.85 0.90
CA HIS A 233 -14.91 26.68 1.16
C HIS A 233 -14.48 25.22 0.93
N ILE A 234 -15.28 24.26 1.41
CA ILE A 234 -14.98 22.83 1.24
C ILE A 234 -15.04 22.42 -0.23
N GLU A 235 -15.99 22.95 -0.99
CA GLU A 235 -16.08 22.72 -2.44
C GLU A 235 -14.81 23.20 -3.17
N GLN A 236 -14.33 24.41 -2.87
CA GLN A 236 -13.08 24.93 -3.45
C GLN A 236 -11.85 24.12 -3.01
N ILE A 237 -11.74 23.78 -1.73
CA ILE A 237 -10.64 22.96 -1.23
C ILE A 237 -10.62 21.61 -1.96
N LYS A 238 -11.79 20.98 -2.12
CA LYS A 238 -11.94 19.69 -2.82
C LYS A 238 -11.48 19.77 -4.27
N GLU A 239 -11.86 20.82 -5.00
CA GLU A 239 -11.42 21.05 -6.39
C GLU A 239 -9.89 21.14 -6.49
N VAL A 240 -9.25 21.79 -5.51
CA VAL A 240 -7.80 22.00 -5.48
C VAL A 240 -7.03 20.73 -5.08
N ILE A 241 -7.50 19.97 -4.08
CA ILE A 241 -6.76 18.81 -3.54
C ILE A 241 -6.97 17.52 -4.35
N LYS A 242 -8.13 17.35 -5.01
CA LYS A 242 -8.50 16.09 -5.69
C LYS A 242 -7.51 15.69 -6.79
N PRO A 243 -7.02 16.58 -7.68
CA PRO A 243 -6.06 16.21 -8.71
C PRO A 243 -4.70 15.73 -8.17
N ILE A 244 -4.36 16.11 -6.94
CA ILE A 244 -3.04 15.81 -6.32
C ILE A 244 -3.15 14.64 -5.33
N GLY A 245 -4.35 14.29 -4.88
CA GLY A 245 -4.56 13.34 -3.78
C GLY A 245 -4.03 13.88 -2.45
N ALA A 246 -4.15 15.19 -2.23
CA ALA A 246 -3.67 15.85 -1.01
C ALA A 246 -4.66 15.70 0.16
N LYS A 247 -4.13 15.70 1.39
CA LYS A 247 -4.93 15.74 2.63
C LYS A 247 -5.20 17.18 3.07
N VAL A 248 -6.17 17.35 3.96
CA VAL A 248 -6.46 18.64 4.62
C VAL A 248 -5.99 18.60 6.07
N VAL A 249 -5.38 19.68 6.52
CA VAL A 249 -5.04 19.90 7.94
C VAL A 249 -5.78 21.15 8.41
N LEU A 250 -6.60 21.00 9.45
CA LEU A 250 -7.24 22.11 10.15
C LEU A 250 -6.25 22.70 11.16
N CYS A 251 -6.15 24.02 11.20
CA CYS A 251 -5.19 24.75 12.01
C CYS A 251 -5.94 25.72 12.95
N PRO A 252 -6.57 25.21 14.02
CA PRO A 252 -7.26 26.06 14.98
C PRO A 252 -6.28 26.89 15.80
N ASP A 253 -6.72 28.07 16.26
CA ASP A 253 -6.00 28.82 17.28
C ASP A 253 -6.02 28.07 18.62
N ASN A 254 -4.90 28.05 19.34
CA ASN A 254 -4.80 27.51 20.69
C ASN A 254 -5.31 28.52 21.74
N ASP A 255 -6.57 28.94 21.61
CA ASP A 255 -7.20 30.00 22.43
C ASP A 255 -8.38 29.52 23.30
N GLY A 256 -8.57 28.20 23.37
CA GLY A 256 -9.68 27.55 24.09
C GLY A 256 -10.99 27.46 23.30
N LYS A 257 -11.08 27.99 22.06
CA LYS A 257 -12.27 27.85 21.19
C LYS A 257 -12.08 26.88 20.02
N ALA A 258 -10.87 26.33 19.88
CA ALA A 258 -10.49 25.36 18.86
C ALA A 258 -11.52 24.24 18.63
N GLY A 259 -12.03 23.62 19.69
CA GLY A 259 -12.93 22.47 19.60
C GLY A 259 -14.21 22.73 18.80
N LYS A 260 -14.82 23.93 18.92
CA LYS A 260 -16.04 24.27 18.17
C LYS A 260 -15.78 24.45 16.69
N PHE A 261 -14.64 25.06 16.33
CA PHE A 261 -14.22 25.23 14.94
C PHE A 261 -13.95 23.87 14.30
N VAL A 262 -13.14 23.02 14.96
CA VAL A 262 -12.74 21.71 14.43
C VAL A 262 -13.94 20.81 14.22
N LEU A 263 -14.85 20.72 15.19
CA LEU A 263 -16.06 19.89 15.08
C LEU A 263 -16.95 20.32 13.91
N ARG A 264 -17.16 21.63 13.73
CA ARG A 264 -17.96 22.15 12.62
C ARG A 264 -17.30 21.87 11.27
N ALA A 265 -15.98 22.07 11.16
CA ALA A 265 -15.24 21.80 9.93
C ALA A 265 -15.27 20.31 9.59
N ARG A 266 -15.06 19.43 10.58
CA ARG A 266 -15.17 17.98 10.47
C ARG A 266 -16.52 17.56 9.87
N ASP A 267 -17.62 18.00 10.46
CA ASP A 267 -18.96 17.59 10.02
C ASP A 267 -19.26 18.08 8.59
N LEU A 268 -18.75 19.26 8.21
CA LEU A 268 -18.83 19.76 6.84
C LEU A 268 -18.02 18.89 5.87
N PHE A 269 -16.78 18.51 6.22
CA PHE A 269 -15.97 17.60 5.40
C PHE A 269 -16.64 16.23 5.25
N MET A 270 -17.11 15.64 6.34
CA MET A 270 -17.84 14.36 6.30
C MET A 270 -19.07 14.41 5.37
N LYS A 271 -19.76 15.56 5.30
CA LYS A 271 -20.95 15.73 4.46
C LYS A 271 -20.64 16.04 2.99
N GLN A 272 -19.61 16.85 2.70
CA GLN A 272 -19.34 17.36 1.34
C GLN A 272 -18.18 16.62 0.63
N ALA A 273 -17.28 16.04 1.40
CA ALA A 273 -16.06 15.40 0.94
C ALA A 273 -15.65 14.21 1.86
N PRO A 274 -16.51 13.17 1.97
CA PRO A 274 -16.32 12.07 2.93
C PRO A 274 -15.02 11.27 2.75
N ASP A 275 -14.47 11.27 1.53
CA ASP A 275 -13.23 10.53 1.21
C ASP A 275 -11.96 11.35 1.46
N THR A 276 -12.11 12.61 1.90
CA THR A 276 -10.96 13.48 2.20
C THR A 276 -10.38 13.13 3.56
N VAL A 277 -9.07 12.86 3.61
CA VAL A 277 -8.35 12.70 4.87
C VAL A 277 -8.21 14.08 5.52
N VAL A 278 -8.81 14.24 6.70
CA VAL A 278 -8.76 15.48 7.48
C VAL A 278 -8.01 15.24 8.78
N LYS A 279 -7.00 16.07 9.03
CA LYS A 279 -6.20 16.08 10.26
C LYS A 279 -6.31 17.43 10.96
N VAL A 280 -5.82 17.51 12.18
CA VAL A 280 -5.69 18.76 12.95
C VAL A 280 -4.22 18.96 13.30
N ALA A 281 -3.70 20.17 13.07
CA ALA A 281 -2.41 20.59 13.57
C ALA A 281 -2.57 20.99 15.04
N VAL A 282 -1.92 20.25 15.93
CA VAL A 282 -1.82 20.56 17.35
C VAL A 282 -0.60 21.45 17.54
N ILE A 283 -0.86 22.71 17.85
CA ILE A 283 0.16 23.73 18.10
C ILE A 283 0.88 23.41 19.43
N PRO A 284 2.22 23.43 19.47
CA PRO A 284 2.98 23.23 20.70
C PRO A 284 2.64 24.22 21.81
N ASP A 285 2.84 23.80 23.07
CA ASP A 285 2.70 24.67 24.22
C ASP A 285 3.62 25.90 24.10
N GLY A 286 3.10 27.07 24.47
CA GLY A 286 3.82 28.35 24.38
C GLY A 286 3.58 29.13 23.08
N ALA A 287 2.98 28.51 22.05
CA ALA A 287 2.52 29.20 20.86
C ALA A 287 0.98 29.18 20.77
N LYS A 288 0.39 30.33 20.40
CA LYS A 288 -1.06 30.46 20.26
C LYS A 288 -1.53 30.09 18.86
N ASP A 289 -0.81 30.54 17.84
CA ASP A 289 -1.16 30.43 16.44
C ASP A 289 0.10 30.29 15.58
N PHE A 290 -0.05 30.13 14.26
CA PHE A 290 1.10 29.95 13.36
C PHE A 290 1.97 31.20 13.25
N ASN A 291 1.42 32.40 13.46
CA ASN A 291 2.26 33.59 13.49
C ASN A 291 3.11 33.66 14.76
N ASP A 292 2.56 33.27 15.91
CA ASP A 292 3.33 33.17 17.15
C ASP A 292 4.43 32.10 17.04
N MET A 293 4.15 30.94 16.41
CA MET A 293 5.17 29.92 16.09
C MET A 293 6.31 30.51 15.24
N LEU A 294 5.97 31.24 14.17
CA LEU A 294 6.95 31.88 13.30
C LEU A 294 7.82 32.89 14.05
N VAL A 295 7.22 33.71 14.92
CA VAL A 295 7.95 34.69 15.75
C VAL A 295 8.92 34.00 16.71
N GLN A 296 8.57 32.82 17.19
CA GLN A 296 9.42 32.00 18.07
C GLN A 296 10.48 31.18 17.30
N GLY A 297 10.50 31.25 15.97
CA GLY A 297 11.43 30.49 15.13
C GLY A 297 11.08 29.00 14.99
N MET A 298 9.86 28.60 15.33
CA MET A 298 9.37 27.24 15.16
C MET A 298 9.00 26.96 13.70
N ASP A 299 9.21 25.72 13.26
CA ASP A 299 8.83 25.23 11.96
C ASP A 299 7.47 24.52 12.03
N ILE A 300 6.46 25.05 11.35
CA ILE A 300 5.08 24.53 11.41
C ILE A 300 5.02 23.07 10.95
N ALA A 301 5.79 22.69 9.92
CA ALA A 301 5.75 21.35 9.36
C ALA A 301 6.32 20.30 10.33
N ASN A 302 7.35 20.65 11.09
CA ASN A 302 8.10 19.74 11.95
C ASN A 302 7.66 19.80 13.42
N ASP A 303 7.31 20.98 13.93
CA ASP A 303 7.03 21.18 15.35
C ASP A 303 5.55 20.92 15.71
N CYS A 304 4.61 21.04 14.76
CA CYS A 304 3.22 20.64 14.99
C CYS A 304 3.05 19.11 15.02
N LYS A 305 2.20 18.62 15.92
CA LYS A 305 1.68 17.24 15.84
C LYS A 305 0.44 17.20 14.95
N TYR A 306 0.29 16.15 14.15
CA TYR A 306 -0.81 16.02 13.18
C TYR A 306 -1.70 14.81 13.48
N GLU A 307 -2.80 15.07 14.16
CA GLU A 307 -3.73 14.04 14.62
C GLU A 307 -4.93 13.90 13.67
N SER A 308 -5.58 12.73 13.69
CA SER A 308 -6.88 12.58 13.01
C SER A 308 -7.90 13.57 13.58
N VAL A 309 -8.74 14.16 12.72
CA VAL A 309 -9.76 15.10 13.17
C VAL A 309 -10.72 14.49 14.18
N ASP A 310 -11.04 13.20 14.05
CA ASP A 310 -11.92 12.50 14.98
C ASP A 310 -11.26 12.32 16.36
N LEU A 311 -9.97 11.92 16.37
CA LEU A 311 -9.20 11.76 17.61
C LEU A 311 -9.11 13.10 18.36
N TYR A 312 -8.83 14.18 17.64
CA TYR A 312 -8.81 15.52 18.23
C TYR A 312 -10.17 15.89 18.84
N CYS A 313 -11.27 15.64 18.14
CA CYS A 313 -12.61 15.90 18.68
C CYS A 313 -12.89 15.08 19.95
N VAL A 314 -12.47 13.81 20.01
CA VAL A 314 -12.61 12.99 21.23
C VAL A 314 -11.79 13.57 22.38
N LYS A 315 -10.53 13.96 22.14
CA LYS A 315 -9.69 14.64 23.15
C LYS A 315 -10.36 15.90 23.70
N GLN A 316 -11.04 16.67 22.85
CA GLN A 316 -11.79 17.85 23.27
C GLN A 316 -13.04 17.50 24.07
N ILE A 317 -13.78 16.44 23.72
CA ILE A 317 -14.92 15.96 24.53
C ILE A 317 -14.41 15.59 25.93
N VAL A 318 -13.34 14.81 25.99
CA VAL A 318 -12.71 14.37 27.24
C VAL A 318 -12.25 15.55 28.09
N ALA A 319 -11.55 16.51 27.49
CA ALA A 319 -11.03 17.68 28.21
C ALA A 319 -12.13 18.62 28.74
N ASN A 320 -13.30 18.69 28.09
CA ASN A 320 -14.39 19.58 28.47
C ASN A 320 -15.42 18.95 29.42
N GLU A 321 -15.45 17.62 29.54
CA GLU A 321 -16.39 16.90 30.40
C GLU A 321 -15.62 16.13 31.49
N PRO A 322 -15.59 16.64 32.74
CA PRO A 322 -14.89 15.99 33.85
C PRO A 322 -15.68 14.81 34.42
N ASP A 323 -17.00 14.74 34.22
CA ASP A 323 -17.81 13.62 34.69
C ASP A 323 -17.63 12.39 33.78
N ARG A 324 -17.13 11.29 34.35
CA ARG A 324 -16.74 10.10 33.59
C ARG A 324 -17.92 9.43 32.87
N ASP A 325 -19.09 9.38 33.49
CA ASP A 325 -20.26 8.71 32.91
C ASP A 325 -20.84 9.53 31.74
N MET A 326 -20.88 10.86 31.91
CA MET A 326 -21.27 11.77 30.83
C MET A 326 -20.25 11.77 29.70
N GLN A 327 -18.96 11.74 30.02
CA GLN A 327 -17.87 11.66 29.06
C GLN A 327 -17.97 10.37 28.22
N GLU A 328 -18.13 9.20 28.86
CA GLU A 328 -18.30 7.92 28.17
C GLU A 328 -19.52 7.97 27.23
N LYS A 329 -20.65 8.49 27.70
CA LYS A 329 -21.87 8.65 26.88
C LYS A 329 -21.67 9.54 25.67
N GLN A 330 -20.98 10.68 25.82
CA GLN A 330 -20.70 11.60 24.72
C GLN A 330 -19.74 10.97 23.71
N VAL A 331 -18.70 10.29 24.17
CA VAL A 331 -17.72 9.60 23.31
C VAL A 331 -18.37 8.44 22.56
N VAL A 332 -19.21 7.62 23.19
CA VAL A 332 -19.97 6.54 22.52
C VAL A 332 -20.84 7.12 21.41
N ALA A 333 -21.56 8.20 21.67
CA ALA A 333 -22.38 8.86 20.65
C ALA A 333 -21.52 9.41 19.49
N PHE A 334 -20.35 9.99 19.79
CA PHE A 334 -19.43 10.49 18.78
C PHE A 334 -18.82 9.35 17.94
N MET A 335 -18.45 8.24 18.58
CA MET A 335 -17.86 7.07 17.93
C MET A 335 -18.79 6.45 16.88
N CYS A 336 -20.11 6.59 16.99
CA CYS A 336 -21.05 6.18 15.94
C CYS A 336 -20.85 6.93 14.61
N THR A 337 -20.19 8.08 14.62
CA THR A 337 -19.91 8.89 13.43
C THR A 337 -18.52 8.60 12.83
N VAL A 338 -17.63 7.94 13.57
CA VAL A 338 -16.26 7.64 13.12
C VAL A 338 -16.24 6.39 12.26
N ARG A 339 -16.00 6.57 10.96
CA ARG A 339 -16.05 5.48 9.95
C ARG A 339 -14.75 4.72 9.80
N ASN A 340 -13.60 5.39 9.96
CA ASN A 340 -12.30 4.79 9.71
C ASN A 340 -11.92 3.83 10.87
N PRO A 341 -11.75 2.52 10.62
CA PRO A 341 -11.42 1.55 11.67
C PRO A 341 -10.11 1.86 12.40
N LEU A 342 -9.12 2.41 11.70
CA LEU A 342 -7.82 2.75 12.26
C LEU A 342 -7.95 3.88 13.27
N THR A 343 -8.65 4.95 12.87
CA THR A 343 -8.96 6.07 13.76
C THR A 343 -9.75 5.62 14.99
N ARG A 344 -10.65 4.65 14.84
CA ARG A 344 -11.39 4.07 15.98
C ARG A 344 -10.45 3.35 16.96
N ALA A 345 -9.46 2.63 16.45
CA ALA A 345 -8.46 1.96 17.27
C ALA A 345 -7.56 2.98 18.01
N ASP A 346 -7.07 4.01 17.32
CA ASP A 346 -6.28 5.09 17.93
C ASP A 346 -7.06 5.79 19.06
N ILE A 347 -8.37 6.02 18.84
CA ILE A 347 -9.26 6.58 19.86
C ILE A 347 -9.41 5.63 21.05
N ALA A 348 -9.59 4.32 20.82
CA ALA A 348 -9.72 3.34 21.89
C ALA A 348 -8.45 3.26 22.75
N GLU A 349 -7.27 3.35 22.14
CA GLU A 349 -5.98 3.38 22.86
C GLU A 349 -5.83 4.64 23.71
N TYR A 350 -6.14 5.81 23.15
CA TYR A 350 -6.15 7.06 23.90
C TYR A 350 -7.12 7.01 25.10
N LEU A 351 -8.33 6.48 24.89
CA LEU A 351 -9.33 6.36 25.96
C LEU A 351 -8.97 5.32 27.00
N ALA A 352 -8.31 4.23 26.62
CA ALA A 352 -7.80 3.23 27.56
C ALA A 352 -6.81 3.84 28.56
N ASP A 353 -5.89 4.67 28.05
CA ASP A 353 -4.93 5.42 28.86
C ASP A 353 -5.65 6.42 29.80
N VAL A 354 -6.50 7.29 29.23
CA VAL A 354 -7.20 8.34 30.01
C VAL A 354 -8.18 7.76 31.04
N TRP A 355 -8.86 6.66 30.71
CA TRP A 355 -9.82 6.01 31.61
C TRP A 355 -9.17 4.99 32.54
N GLU A 356 -7.85 4.77 32.43
CA GLU A 356 -7.11 3.74 33.17
C GLU A 356 -7.80 2.37 33.05
N ARG A 357 -8.17 1.98 31.82
CA ARG A 357 -8.87 0.73 31.49
C ARG A 357 -8.04 -0.12 30.55
N ASP A 358 -8.25 -1.44 30.61
CA ASP A 358 -7.68 -2.36 29.63
C ASP A 358 -8.18 -2.00 28.22
N VAL A 359 -7.25 -1.87 27.26
CA VAL A 359 -7.55 -1.50 25.88
C VAL A 359 -8.51 -2.50 25.21
N ALA A 360 -8.47 -3.78 25.58
CA ALA A 360 -9.39 -4.79 25.06
C ALA A 360 -10.83 -4.49 25.46
N LEU A 361 -11.08 -4.06 26.70
CA LEU A 361 -12.41 -3.68 27.19
C LEU A 361 -12.92 -2.42 26.50
N VAL A 362 -12.05 -1.44 26.25
CA VAL A 362 -12.41 -0.22 25.51
C VAL A 362 -12.68 -0.54 24.03
N ARG A 363 -11.92 -1.44 23.43
CA ARG A 363 -12.18 -1.93 22.05
C ARG A 363 -13.50 -2.69 21.96
N GLU A 364 -13.84 -3.50 22.97
CA GLU A 364 -15.13 -4.19 23.07
C GLU A 364 -16.29 -3.21 23.17
N LEU A 365 -16.18 -2.17 24.01
CA LEU A 365 -17.18 -1.10 24.16
C LEU A 365 -17.54 -0.45 22.81
N PHE A 366 -16.57 -0.32 21.90
CA PHE A 366 -16.77 0.28 20.58
C PHE A 366 -16.88 -0.74 19.43
N ASN A 367 -16.99 -2.04 19.75
CA ASN A 367 -17.09 -3.14 18.79
C ASN A 367 -15.97 -3.10 17.71
N ILE A 368 -14.73 -2.87 18.14
CA ILE A 368 -13.55 -2.82 17.27
C ILE A 368 -12.94 -4.22 17.17
N LYS A 369 -12.90 -4.79 15.96
CA LYS A 369 -12.27 -6.11 15.70
C LYS A 369 -10.74 -6.00 15.77
N GLN A 370 -10.10 -7.12 16.08
CA GLN A 370 -8.70 -7.21 16.53
C GLN A 370 -7.64 -6.70 15.53
N ASP A 371 -7.90 -6.67 14.23
CA ASP A 371 -6.89 -6.25 13.24
C ASP A 371 -6.71 -4.73 13.24
N THR A 372 -5.67 -4.22 13.89
CA THR A 372 -5.35 -2.78 13.90
C THR A 372 -4.52 -2.37 12.68
N ALA A 373 -4.47 -1.05 12.40
CA ALA A 373 -3.58 -0.49 11.38
C ALA A 373 -2.13 -0.85 11.62
N GLU A 374 -1.71 -0.89 12.88
CA GLU A 374 -0.33 -1.16 13.27
C GLU A 374 0.05 -2.61 13.03
N GLU A 375 -0.89 -3.55 13.18
CA GLU A 375 -0.68 -4.94 12.78
C GLU A 375 -0.57 -5.07 11.26
N GLN A 376 -1.42 -4.35 10.50
CA GLN A 376 -1.32 -4.31 9.03
C GLN A 376 -0.07 -3.55 8.54
N ILE A 377 0.42 -2.54 9.28
CA ILE A 377 1.67 -1.83 8.98
C ILE A 377 2.88 -2.71 9.34
N LYS A 378 2.80 -3.56 10.38
CA LYS A 378 3.83 -4.57 10.67
C LYS A 378 3.95 -5.62 9.56
N ASP A 379 2.87 -5.88 8.81
CA ASP A 379 2.90 -6.71 7.61
C ASP A 379 3.58 -6.00 6.40
N ILE A 380 3.64 -4.67 6.40
CA ILE A 380 4.37 -3.87 5.42
C ILE A 380 5.84 -3.82 5.84
N MET A 381 6.63 -4.75 5.31
CA MET A 381 8.08 -4.75 5.53
C MET A 381 8.72 -3.59 4.76
N THR A 382 9.42 -2.71 5.48
CA THR A 382 10.27 -1.69 4.85
C THR A 382 11.54 -2.34 4.29
N VAL A 383 12.18 -1.66 3.33
CA VAL A 383 13.44 -2.12 2.73
C VAL A 383 14.52 -2.28 3.81
N ASP A 384 14.57 -1.38 4.79
CA ASP A 384 15.52 -1.43 5.90
C ASP A 384 15.30 -2.65 6.80
N VAL A 385 14.04 -3.01 7.09
CA VAL A 385 13.72 -4.26 7.80
C VAL A 385 14.13 -5.47 6.97
N GLY A 386 14.00 -5.38 5.64
CA GLY A 386 14.52 -6.38 4.71
C GLY A 386 16.04 -6.57 4.83
N TYR A 387 16.80 -5.48 4.87
CA TYR A 387 18.27 -5.50 5.03
C TYR A 387 18.70 -6.02 6.40
N GLN A 388 18.10 -5.53 7.48
CA GLN A 388 18.41 -6.00 8.84
C GLN A 388 18.15 -7.50 8.99
N ARG A 389 17.07 -8.02 8.37
CA ARG A 389 16.79 -9.45 8.35
C ARG A 389 17.78 -10.26 7.53
N LEU A 390 18.42 -9.67 6.51
CA LEU A 390 19.51 -10.30 5.77
C LEU A 390 20.81 -10.32 6.57
N GLU A 391 21.17 -9.20 7.21
CA GLU A 391 22.39 -9.08 8.03
C GLU A 391 22.34 -9.95 9.30
N HIS A 392 21.15 -10.09 9.90
CA HIS A 392 20.92 -10.93 11.07
C HIS A 392 20.30 -12.29 10.74
N LYS A 393 20.25 -12.69 9.46
CA LYS A 393 19.75 -14.01 9.08
C LYS A 393 20.71 -15.05 9.67
N LYS A 394 20.38 -15.62 10.83
CA LYS A 394 20.95 -16.91 11.23
C LYS A 394 20.78 -17.84 10.04
N VAL A 395 21.84 -18.53 9.63
CA VAL A 395 21.80 -19.53 8.55
C VAL A 395 20.59 -20.41 8.83
N GLU A 396 19.52 -20.25 8.04
CA GLU A 396 18.32 -21.05 8.22
C GLU A 396 18.74 -22.50 8.05
N GLU A 397 18.35 -23.35 8.99
CA GLU A 397 18.68 -24.76 8.93
C GLU A 397 18.04 -25.37 7.68
N THR A 398 18.89 -25.81 6.75
CA THR A 398 18.48 -26.48 5.51
C THR A 398 18.58 -27.99 5.65
N PHE A 399 17.76 -28.73 4.91
CA PHE A 399 17.81 -30.18 4.85
C PHE A 399 17.46 -30.70 3.45
N GLY A 400 17.92 -31.90 3.12
CA GLY A 400 17.70 -32.56 1.83
C GLY A 400 16.68 -33.70 1.90
N VAL A 401 16.64 -34.51 0.84
CA VAL A 401 15.85 -35.75 0.73
C VAL A 401 16.65 -37.03 1.04
N GLY A 402 17.96 -36.93 1.28
CA GLY A 402 18.82 -38.05 1.68
C GLY A 402 19.54 -38.75 0.53
N PHE A 403 19.72 -38.05 -0.58
CA PHE A 403 20.47 -38.49 -1.75
C PHE A 403 21.50 -37.42 -2.09
N ASP A 404 22.79 -37.76 -2.04
CA ASP A 404 23.86 -36.76 -2.01
C ASP A 404 23.84 -35.81 -3.21
N ASN A 405 23.67 -36.31 -4.43
CA ASN A 405 23.66 -35.45 -5.63
C ASN A 405 22.40 -34.59 -5.70
N ILE A 406 21.24 -35.11 -5.28
CA ILE A 406 20.01 -34.33 -5.19
C ILE A 406 20.13 -33.24 -4.09
N ASP A 407 20.66 -33.60 -2.92
CA ASP A 407 20.80 -32.71 -1.75
C ASP A 407 21.85 -31.61 -1.96
N ASN A 408 22.85 -31.88 -2.80
CA ASN A 408 23.80 -30.88 -3.28
C ASN A 408 23.16 -29.89 -4.25
N THR A 409 22.07 -30.28 -4.92
CA THR A 409 21.41 -29.47 -5.94
C THR A 409 20.27 -28.62 -5.36
N ILE A 410 19.42 -29.22 -4.52
CA ILE A 410 18.29 -28.57 -3.86
C ILE A 410 18.26 -28.88 -2.37
N GLN A 411 17.94 -27.87 -1.56
CA GLN A 411 17.69 -28.03 -0.14
C GLN A 411 16.44 -27.25 0.26
N PHE A 412 15.81 -27.68 1.35
CA PHE A 412 14.56 -27.13 1.82
C PHE A 412 14.76 -26.38 3.12
N THR A 413 13.98 -25.32 3.29
CA THR A 413 13.80 -24.60 4.54
C THR A 413 12.34 -24.68 4.97
N ARG A 414 12.06 -24.31 6.23
CA ARG A 414 10.69 -24.10 6.69
C ARG A 414 9.93 -23.14 5.74
N LYS A 415 8.60 -23.32 5.68
CA LYS A 415 7.68 -22.56 4.83
C LYS A 415 7.82 -22.85 3.33
N ASN A 416 8.69 -23.78 2.91
CA ASN A 416 8.73 -24.26 1.53
C ASN A 416 7.55 -25.21 1.27
N VAL A 417 7.02 -25.16 0.04
CA VAL A 417 6.06 -26.11 -0.51
C VAL A 417 6.76 -26.92 -1.59
N VAL A 418 6.83 -28.24 -1.40
CA VAL A 418 7.50 -29.18 -2.29
C VAL A 418 6.46 -30.13 -2.87
N ILE A 419 6.44 -30.27 -4.19
CA ILE A 419 5.48 -31.11 -4.91
C ILE A 419 6.21 -32.27 -5.56
N LEU A 420 5.85 -33.50 -5.20
CA LEU A 420 6.34 -34.72 -5.83
C LEU A 420 5.30 -35.28 -6.81
N GLY A 421 5.55 -35.11 -8.10
CA GLY A 421 4.75 -35.66 -9.19
C GLY A 421 5.21 -37.06 -9.59
N ALA A 422 4.29 -38.01 -9.75
CA ALA A 422 4.61 -39.24 -10.51
C ALA A 422 3.37 -39.90 -11.10
N TYR A 423 3.59 -40.81 -12.05
CA TYR A 423 2.54 -41.69 -12.56
C TYR A 423 2.08 -42.70 -11.49
N SER A 424 0.90 -43.27 -11.70
CA SER A 424 0.39 -44.37 -10.87
C SER A 424 1.32 -45.58 -10.98
N GLY A 425 1.69 -46.19 -9.84
CA GLY A 425 2.60 -47.34 -9.81
C GLY A 425 4.09 -47.04 -10.01
N SER A 426 4.50 -45.78 -10.09
CA SER A 426 5.93 -45.40 -10.20
C SER A 426 6.67 -45.30 -8.86
N GLY A 427 5.97 -45.52 -7.74
CA GLY A 427 6.58 -45.59 -6.40
C GLY A 427 6.61 -44.29 -5.60
N LYS A 428 5.60 -43.41 -5.72
CA LYS A 428 5.52 -42.13 -4.97
C LYS A 428 5.64 -42.31 -3.47
N THR A 429 4.77 -43.13 -2.89
CA THR A 429 4.77 -43.44 -1.45
C THR A 429 6.08 -44.11 -1.02
N THR A 430 6.64 -44.97 -1.88
CA THR A 430 7.94 -45.61 -1.62
C THR A 430 9.09 -44.61 -1.60
N MET A 431 9.05 -43.58 -2.46
CA MET A 431 10.02 -42.47 -2.45
C MET A 431 9.83 -41.59 -1.22
N LEU A 432 8.60 -41.19 -0.91
CA LEU A 432 8.29 -40.41 0.29
C LEU A 432 8.76 -41.13 1.56
N ALA A 433 8.60 -42.45 1.62
CA ALA A 433 9.08 -43.26 2.74
C ALA A 433 10.61 -43.20 2.90
N GLU A 434 11.39 -43.11 1.81
CA GLU A 434 12.84 -42.88 1.93
C GLU A 434 13.15 -41.53 2.58
N TRP A 435 12.43 -40.48 2.15
CA TRP A 435 12.62 -39.14 2.67
C TRP A 435 12.22 -39.04 4.14
N ILE A 436 11.09 -39.62 4.52
CA ILE A 436 10.62 -39.67 5.91
C ILE A 436 11.69 -40.34 6.80
N LEU A 437 12.27 -41.46 6.37
CA LEU A 437 13.32 -42.13 7.13
C LEU A 437 14.56 -41.24 7.27
N HIS A 438 15.00 -40.58 6.20
CA HIS A 438 16.11 -39.64 6.25
C HIS A 438 15.83 -38.49 7.24
N TRP A 439 14.66 -37.85 7.13
CA TRP A 439 14.28 -36.73 7.99
C TRP A 439 14.18 -37.11 9.46
N CYS A 440 13.52 -38.23 9.78
CA CYS A 440 13.35 -38.68 11.15
C CYS A 440 14.66 -39.16 11.79
N ILE A 441 15.47 -39.93 11.03
CA ILE A 441 16.63 -40.65 11.60
C ILE A 441 17.91 -39.83 11.49
N LYS A 442 18.13 -39.14 10.38
CA LYS A 442 19.38 -38.39 10.12
C LYS A 442 19.25 -36.91 10.45
N CYS A 443 18.13 -36.28 10.08
CA CYS A 443 17.91 -34.86 10.33
C CYS A 443 17.21 -34.57 11.66
N HIS A 444 16.74 -35.61 12.37
CA HIS A 444 15.96 -35.49 13.61
C HIS A 444 14.75 -34.56 13.52
N LYS A 445 14.11 -34.49 12.35
CA LYS A 445 12.91 -33.69 12.10
C LYS A 445 11.65 -34.42 12.50
N LYS A 446 10.70 -33.69 13.07
CA LYS A 446 9.36 -34.20 13.40
C LYS A 446 8.46 -34.08 12.17
N VAL A 447 8.04 -35.23 11.65
CA VAL A 447 7.22 -35.37 10.45
C VAL A 447 5.79 -35.73 10.85
N LEU A 448 4.83 -34.94 10.40
CA LEU A 448 3.41 -35.25 10.42
C LEU A 448 2.98 -35.71 9.01
N PHE A 449 2.70 -37.00 8.87
CA PHE A 449 2.34 -37.61 7.59
C PHE A 449 0.83 -37.91 7.53
N PHE A 450 0.14 -37.28 6.58
CA PHE A 450 -1.25 -37.55 6.24
C PHE A 450 -1.31 -38.55 5.09
N SER A 451 -1.72 -39.77 5.39
CA SER A 451 -2.04 -40.78 4.39
C SER A 451 -3.54 -40.79 4.11
N LEU A 452 -3.91 -40.38 2.90
CA LEU A 452 -5.29 -40.28 2.45
C LEU A 452 -5.72 -41.47 1.58
N GLU A 453 -4.78 -42.34 1.19
CA GLU A 453 -5.03 -43.50 0.33
C GLU A 453 -4.63 -44.82 1.01
N MET A 454 -3.48 -44.84 1.69
CA MET A 454 -2.85 -46.06 2.18
C MET A 454 -3.02 -46.23 3.70
N PRO A 455 -3.48 -47.39 4.19
CA PRO A 455 -3.57 -47.65 5.62
C PRO A 455 -2.21 -47.55 6.32
N VAL A 456 -2.22 -47.16 7.59
CA VAL A 456 -1.00 -47.02 8.41
C VAL A 456 -0.16 -48.30 8.46
N GLU A 457 -0.80 -49.47 8.44
CA GLU A 457 -0.13 -50.78 8.47
C GLU A 457 0.78 -51.00 7.24
N ASP A 458 0.30 -50.62 6.06
CA ASP A 458 1.05 -50.75 4.81
C ASP A 458 2.22 -49.76 4.76
N ILE A 459 2.03 -48.55 5.27
CA ILE A 459 3.10 -47.56 5.41
C ILE A 459 4.19 -48.08 6.36
N MET A 460 3.80 -48.60 7.52
CA MET A 460 4.74 -49.16 8.49
C MET A 460 5.50 -50.35 7.89
N LYS A 461 4.83 -51.20 7.13
CA LYS A 461 5.47 -52.31 6.39
C LYS A 461 6.54 -51.80 5.42
N ILE A 462 6.26 -50.73 4.66
CA ILE A 462 7.25 -50.11 3.75
C ILE A 462 8.43 -49.57 4.56
N LEU A 463 8.19 -48.79 5.61
CA LEU A 463 9.24 -48.20 6.44
C LEU A 463 10.14 -49.25 7.10
N ILE A 464 9.55 -50.27 7.72
CA ILE A 464 10.29 -51.35 8.39
C ILE A 464 11.12 -52.12 7.37
N SER A 465 10.56 -52.49 6.22
CA SER A 465 11.30 -53.21 5.17
C SER A 465 12.57 -52.48 4.75
N LYS A 466 12.51 -51.14 4.70
CA LYS A 466 13.63 -50.26 4.35
C LYS A 466 14.64 -50.13 5.49
N ILE A 467 14.20 -50.09 6.75
CA ILE A 467 15.10 -49.99 7.91
C ILE A 467 15.90 -51.29 8.07
N VAL A 468 15.23 -52.44 8.01
CA VAL A 468 15.86 -53.75 8.24
C VAL A 468 16.41 -54.38 6.96
N GLN A 469 16.21 -53.70 5.82
CA GLN A 469 16.74 -54.04 4.50
C GLN A 469 16.34 -55.44 4.03
N ILE A 470 15.03 -55.71 4.05
CA ILE A 470 14.45 -56.96 3.54
C ILE A 470 13.33 -56.67 2.53
N GLN A 471 12.91 -57.70 1.81
CA GLN A 471 11.72 -57.65 0.96
C GLN A 471 10.46 -57.38 1.78
N GLN A 472 9.59 -56.49 1.29
CA GLN A 472 8.37 -56.07 1.99
C GLN A 472 7.47 -57.22 2.45
N PHE A 473 7.36 -58.30 1.65
CA PHE A 473 6.50 -59.44 2.00
C PHE A 473 7.04 -60.27 3.18
N LYS A 474 8.32 -60.12 3.56
CA LYS A 474 8.96 -60.82 4.70
C LYS A 474 8.82 -60.08 6.03
N VAL A 475 8.29 -58.85 6.05
CA VAL A 475 8.25 -58.00 7.25
C VAL A 475 7.44 -58.64 8.39
N TYR A 476 6.29 -59.25 8.09
CA TYR A 476 5.48 -59.90 9.14
C TYR A 476 6.20 -61.07 9.80
N GLU A 477 6.94 -61.86 9.03
CA GLU A 477 7.75 -62.97 9.54
C GLU A 477 8.90 -62.42 10.39
N TYR A 478 9.60 -61.39 9.88
CA TYR A 478 10.68 -60.71 10.61
C TYR A 478 10.23 -60.18 11.98
N ILE A 479 9.07 -59.52 12.07
CA ILE A 479 8.54 -58.99 13.34
C ILE A 479 8.31 -60.12 14.36
N LYS A 480 7.81 -61.27 13.90
CA LYS A 480 7.59 -62.45 14.77
C LYS A 480 8.90 -63.06 15.26
N GLU A 481 9.92 -63.11 14.41
CA GLU A 481 11.22 -63.68 14.74
C GLU A 481 12.10 -62.74 15.58
N ARG A 482 11.91 -61.42 15.48
CA ARG A 482 12.77 -60.39 16.08
C ARG A 482 11.96 -59.30 16.82
N PRO A 483 11.14 -59.65 17.83
CA PRO A 483 10.28 -58.68 18.52
C PRO A 483 11.07 -57.54 19.18
N ASP A 484 12.21 -57.84 19.82
CA ASP A 484 13.03 -56.82 20.49
C ASP A 484 13.58 -55.77 19.52
N THR A 485 14.00 -56.20 18.32
CA THR A 485 14.50 -55.28 17.29
C THR A 485 13.37 -54.41 16.73
N TYR A 486 12.16 -54.98 16.59
CA TYR A 486 10.99 -54.23 16.19
C TYR A 486 10.59 -53.17 17.21
N GLU A 487 10.62 -53.48 18.52
CA GLU A 487 10.35 -52.51 19.58
C GLU A 487 11.34 -51.34 19.56
N LEU A 488 12.63 -51.60 19.34
CA LEU A 488 13.65 -50.56 19.19
C LEU A 488 13.36 -49.63 18.00
N ILE A 489 12.93 -50.19 16.87
CA ILE A 489 12.55 -49.41 15.68
C ILE A 489 11.33 -48.53 15.97
N MET A 490 10.30 -49.10 16.59
CA MET A 490 9.10 -48.39 17.01
C MET A 490 9.43 -47.21 17.96
N ASP A 491 10.28 -47.46 18.94
CA ASP A 491 10.71 -46.46 19.92
C ASP A 491 11.51 -45.32 19.31
N ALA A 492 12.30 -45.61 18.28
CA ALA A 492 13.01 -44.60 17.52
C ALA A 492 12.06 -43.76 16.65
N LEU A 493 11.16 -44.42 15.90
CA LEU A 493 10.25 -43.74 14.97
C LEU A 493 9.19 -42.90 15.69
N LYS A 494 8.60 -43.38 16.79
CA LYS A 494 7.50 -42.68 17.49
C LYS A 494 7.87 -41.30 18.06
N LYS A 495 9.16 -41.01 18.18
CA LYS A 495 9.68 -39.70 18.64
C LYS A 495 9.60 -38.62 17.55
N TYR A 496 9.62 -39.04 16.29
CA TYR A 496 9.78 -38.14 15.14
C TYR A 496 8.67 -38.28 14.11
N LEU A 497 7.98 -39.43 14.01
CA LEU A 497 6.96 -39.68 12.99
C LEU A 497 5.56 -39.78 13.61
N PHE A 498 4.64 -38.99 13.09
CA PHE A 498 3.22 -38.99 13.44
C PHE A 498 2.40 -39.23 12.17
N ILE A 499 1.59 -40.28 12.14
CA ILE A 499 0.81 -40.64 10.95
C ILE A 499 -0.68 -40.43 11.22
N VAL A 500 -1.36 -39.76 10.30
CA VAL A 500 -2.82 -39.60 10.28
C VAL A 500 -3.35 -40.40 9.09
N ASP A 501 -4.08 -41.46 9.40
CA ASP A 501 -4.74 -42.35 8.43
C ASP A 501 -6.23 -41.98 8.36
N LYS A 502 -6.54 -40.94 7.57
CA LYS A 502 -7.89 -40.40 7.36
C LYS A 502 -8.00 -39.77 5.98
N ASN A 503 -9.10 -40.05 5.29
CA ASN A 503 -9.35 -39.53 3.95
C ASN A 503 -10.13 -38.21 3.99
N TYR A 504 -10.17 -37.47 2.87
CA TYR A 504 -10.99 -36.26 2.70
C TYR A 504 -10.74 -35.18 3.78
N LEU A 505 -9.48 -34.89 4.08
CA LEU A 505 -9.10 -33.81 5.00
C LEU A 505 -8.87 -32.49 4.25
N SER A 506 -9.25 -31.37 4.87
CA SER A 506 -8.89 -30.02 4.44
C SER A 506 -7.57 -29.53 5.09
N PHE A 507 -7.02 -28.41 4.62
CA PHE A 507 -5.87 -27.78 5.29
C PHE A 507 -6.19 -27.30 6.70
N ASP A 508 -7.42 -26.87 6.97
CA ASP A 508 -7.84 -26.46 8.32
C ASP A 508 -7.83 -27.66 9.27
N ASP A 509 -8.31 -28.82 8.81
CA ASP A 509 -8.24 -30.06 9.58
C ASP A 509 -6.80 -30.45 9.89
N MET A 510 -5.91 -30.39 8.89
CA MET A 510 -4.49 -30.66 9.06
C MET A 510 -3.84 -29.68 10.06
N GLY A 511 -4.20 -28.40 9.99
CA GLY A 511 -3.75 -27.37 10.92
C GLY A 511 -4.17 -27.64 12.36
N ASN A 512 -5.36 -28.24 12.57
CA ASN A 512 -5.82 -28.65 13.89
C ASN A 512 -4.95 -29.77 14.49
N TYR A 513 -4.45 -30.72 13.69
CA TYR A 513 -3.49 -31.72 14.17
C TYR A 513 -2.15 -31.10 14.57
N ILE A 514 -1.67 -30.11 13.82
CA ILE A 514 -0.44 -29.38 14.19
C ILE A 514 -0.63 -28.68 15.54
N LYS A 515 -1.76 -27.98 15.72
CA LYS A 515 -2.10 -27.33 17.01
C LYS A 515 -2.22 -28.33 18.15
N LEU A 516 -2.79 -29.51 17.89
CA LEU A 516 -2.92 -30.58 18.88
C LEU A 516 -1.55 -31.17 19.29
N LEU A 517 -0.61 -31.29 18.37
CA LEU A 517 0.75 -31.71 18.68
C LEU A 517 1.51 -30.58 19.42
N ALA A 518 1.33 -29.34 19.01
CA ALA A 518 1.93 -28.18 19.68
C ALA A 518 1.46 -28.02 21.13
N SER A 519 0.18 -28.31 21.44
CA SER A 519 -0.33 -28.31 22.82
C SER A 519 0.29 -29.39 23.72
N ARG A 520 1.00 -30.35 23.12
CA ARG A 520 1.79 -31.39 23.79
C ARG A 520 3.30 -31.14 23.69
N ASP A 521 3.70 -29.90 23.37
CA ASP A 521 5.10 -29.47 23.18
C ASP A 521 5.83 -30.20 22.03
N ILE A 522 5.07 -30.67 21.04
CA ILE A 522 5.60 -31.31 19.83
C ILE A 522 5.50 -30.30 18.68
N MET A 523 6.60 -29.61 18.40
CA MET A 523 6.73 -28.77 17.21
C MET A 523 6.97 -29.63 15.97
N VAL A 524 6.04 -29.57 15.00
CA VAL A 524 6.19 -30.23 13.69
C VAL A 524 7.14 -29.42 12.81
N ASP A 525 8.06 -30.10 12.13
CA ASP A 525 8.98 -29.50 11.15
C ASP A 525 8.46 -29.66 9.73
N ILE A 526 7.91 -30.84 9.44
CA ILE A 526 7.54 -31.27 8.09
C ILE A 526 6.12 -31.84 8.12
N VAL A 527 5.31 -31.41 7.16
CA VAL A 527 4.01 -32.00 6.87
C VAL A 527 4.09 -32.70 5.51
N ALA A 528 3.83 -33.99 5.46
CA ALA A 528 3.75 -34.75 4.22
C ALA A 528 2.30 -35.19 3.96
N VAL A 529 1.84 -35.12 2.72
CA VAL A 529 0.47 -35.48 2.32
C VAL A 529 0.50 -36.39 1.09
N ASP A 530 -0.06 -37.59 1.22
CA ASP A 530 -0.20 -38.59 0.15
C ASP A 530 -1.70 -38.91 -0.05
N TYR A 531 -2.38 -38.36 -1.06
CA TYR A 531 -1.91 -37.38 -2.06
C TYR A 531 -2.99 -36.33 -2.37
N PHE A 532 -2.57 -35.22 -3.01
CA PHE A 532 -3.35 -34.00 -3.21
C PHE A 532 -4.80 -34.19 -3.66
N GLN A 533 -5.06 -35.04 -4.66
CA GLN A 533 -6.40 -35.18 -5.24
C GLN A 533 -7.41 -35.91 -4.33
N TYR A 534 -7.01 -36.45 -3.17
CA TYR A 534 -7.90 -37.01 -2.15
C TYR A 534 -8.22 -36.04 -1.00
N MET A 535 -7.76 -34.79 -1.10
CA MET A 535 -8.12 -33.76 -0.13
C MET A 535 -9.58 -33.33 -0.28
N GLN A 536 -10.15 -32.80 0.81
CA GLN A 536 -11.50 -32.24 0.73
C GLN A 536 -11.54 -31.06 -0.23
N GLY A 537 -12.55 -31.01 -1.11
CA GLY A 537 -12.76 -29.89 -2.03
C GLY A 537 -11.87 -29.92 -3.27
N THR A 538 -11.16 -31.03 -3.54
CA THR A 538 -10.40 -31.20 -4.79
C THR A 538 -11.17 -31.97 -5.88
N ASP A 539 -12.48 -32.13 -5.72
CA ASP A 539 -13.35 -32.86 -6.66
C ASP A 539 -13.58 -32.09 -7.98
N THR A 540 -13.40 -30.76 -7.97
CA THR A 540 -13.54 -29.89 -9.14
C THR A 540 -12.21 -29.21 -9.48
N LEU A 541 -12.03 -28.79 -10.73
CA LEU A 541 -10.84 -28.04 -11.15
C LEU A 541 -10.67 -26.71 -10.38
N GLU A 542 -11.78 -26.00 -10.15
CA GLU A 542 -11.78 -24.76 -9.36
C GLU A 542 -11.40 -25.03 -7.89
N GLY A 543 -11.94 -26.11 -7.31
CA GLY A 543 -11.58 -26.55 -5.98
C GLY A 543 -10.10 -26.91 -5.85
N GLN A 544 -9.55 -27.62 -6.84
CA GLN A 544 -8.11 -27.90 -6.93
C GLN A 544 -7.26 -26.62 -7.03
N GLU A 545 -7.69 -25.62 -7.81
CA GLU A 545 -6.99 -24.33 -7.87
C GLU A 545 -6.99 -23.60 -6.53
N ASN A 546 -8.13 -23.57 -5.84
CA ASN A 546 -8.25 -22.90 -4.55
C ASN A 546 -7.39 -23.61 -3.48
N THR A 547 -7.45 -24.94 -3.40
CA THR A 547 -6.61 -25.71 -2.49
C THR A 547 -5.13 -25.53 -2.82
N ALA A 548 -4.74 -25.51 -4.10
CA ALA A 548 -3.37 -25.25 -4.51
C ALA A 548 -2.87 -23.86 -4.08
N LYS A 549 -3.71 -22.81 -4.19
CA LYS A 549 -3.35 -21.44 -3.75
C LYS A 549 -3.11 -21.38 -2.23
N ASN A 550 -3.81 -22.19 -1.46
CA ASN A 550 -3.74 -22.18 0.00
C ASN A 550 -2.52 -22.92 0.58
N MET A 551 -1.84 -23.77 -0.21
CA MET A 551 -0.64 -24.51 0.24
C MET A 551 0.43 -23.60 0.86
N LYS A 552 0.68 -22.44 0.22
CA LYS A 552 1.73 -21.52 0.67
C LYS A 552 1.34 -20.77 1.94
N ALA A 553 0.07 -20.41 2.09
CA ALA A 553 -0.46 -19.84 3.31
C ALA A 553 -0.33 -20.84 4.47
N PHE A 554 -0.79 -22.07 4.26
CA PHE A 554 -0.69 -23.15 5.24
C PHE A 554 0.74 -23.39 5.73
N ALA A 555 1.71 -23.51 4.82
CA ALA A 555 3.11 -23.72 5.17
C ALA A 555 3.71 -22.53 5.97
N LYS A 556 3.32 -21.29 5.63
CA LYS A 556 3.77 -20.07 6.32
C LYS A 556 3.18 -19.94 7.71
N GLU A 557 1.86 -20.08 7.82
CA GLU A 557 1.09 -19.92 9.07
C GLU A 557 1.51 -20.94 10.13
N ASN A 558 1.69 -22.19 9.71
CA ASN A 558 2.09 -23.27 10.61
C ASN A 558 3.61 -23.39 10.78
N ASN A 559 4.40 -22.57 10.05
CA ASN A 559 5.86 -22.58 10.07
C ASN A 559 6.47 -23.97 9.79
N VAL A 560 5.92 -24.72 8.84
CA VAL A 560 6.33 -26.08 8.45
C VAL A 560 6.84 -26.13 7.01
N THR A 561 7.58 -27.17 6.66
CA THR A 561 7.83 -27.53 5.25
C THR A 561 6.72 -28.47 4.79
N LEU A 562 6.00 -28.11 3.72
CA LEU A 562 4.89 -28.91 3.19
C LEU A 562 5.35 -29.74 1.99
N PHE A 563 5.31 -31.06 2.09
CA PHE A 563 5.50 -32.00 0.99
C PHE A 563 4.15 -32.55 0.53
N MET A 564 3.83 -32.34 -0.74
CA MET A 564 2.56 -32.73 -1.33
C MET A 564 2.82 -33.69 -2.49
N LEU A 565 2.28 -34.91 -2.40
CA LEU A 565 2.32 -35.85 -3.52
C LEU A 565 1.20 -35.53 -4.50
N SER A 566 1.48 -35.65 -5.79
CA SER A 566 0.51 -35.45 -6.85
C SER A 566 0.67 -36.51 -7.94
N GLN A 567 -0.44 -36.93 -8.52
CA GLN A 567 -0.39 -37.79 -9.71
C GLN A 567 -0.01 -36.99 -10.96
N LEU A 568 0.51 -37.69 -11.98
CA LEU A 568 0.70 -37.19 -13.34
C LEU A 568 -0.38 -37.76 -14.28
N ASN A 569 -0.76 -36.99 -15.30
CA ASN A 569 -1.74 -37.39 -16.32
C ASN A 569 -1.20 -38.54 -17.19
N LYS A 570 -1.87 -39.71 -17.21
CA LYS A 570 -1.39 -40.92 -17.91
C LYS A 570 -1.10 -40.73 -19.41
N GLY A 571 -1.77 -39.79 -20.08
CA GLY A 571 -1.56 -39.50 -21.52
C GLY A 571 -0.39 -38.55 -21.83
N SER A 572 0.22 -37.93 -20.82
CA SER A 572 1.22 -36.87 -21.01
C SER A 572 2.62 -37.37 -21.36
N GLN A 573 2.87 -38.67 -21.17
CA GLN A 573 4.20 -39.29 -21.22
C GLN A 573 4.70 -39.57 -22.64
N LYS A 574 3.89 -39.26 -23.66
CA LYS A 574 4.25 -39.37 -25.08
C LYS A 574 4.35 -37.98 -25.69
N ASP A 575 5.36 -37.75 -26.52
CA ASP A 575 5.43 -36.60 -27.40
C ASP A 575 4.42 -36.75 -28.56
N GLY A 576 4.32 -35.74 -29.43
CA GLY A 576 3.42 -35.75 -30.59
C GLY A 576 3.71 -36.88 -31.59
N SER A 577 4.85 -37.57 -31.48
CA SER A 577 5.24 -38.72 -32.29
C SER A 577 4.96 -40.08 -31.62
N GLY A 578 4.43 -40.07 -30.38
CA GLY A 578 4.15 -41.28 -29.61
C GLY A 578 5.37 -41.83 -28.85
N LYS A 579 6.52 -41.16 -28.92
CA LYS A 579 7.74 -41.53 -28.18
C LYS A 579 7.70 -40.98 -26.76
N PHE A 580 8.39 -41.65 -25.87
CA PHE A 580 8.52 -41.21 -24.48
C PHE A 580 9.15 -39.83 -24.37
N ARG A 581 8.61 -39.00 -23.48
CA ARG A 581 9.24 -37.76 -23.04
C ARG A 581 9.28 -37.68 -21.53
N GLU A 582 10.26 -36.95 -21.03
CA GLU A 582 10.41 -36.67 -19.60
C GLU A 582 9.23 -35.87 -19.04
N PRO A 583 8.87 -36.07 -17.77
CA PRO A 583 7.85 -35.27 -17.11
C PRO A 583 8.19 -33.77 -17.09
N VAL A 584 7.17 -32.95 -17.29
CA VAL A 584 7.21 -31.48 -17.16
C VAL A 584 6.07 -31.00 -16.26
N GLN A 585 6.10 -29.72 -15.86
CA GLN A 585 5.14 -29.17 -14.90
C GLN A 585 3.67 -29.35 -15.34
N THR A 586 3.38 -29.23 -16.63
CA THR A 586 2.03 -29.40 -17.19
C THR A 586 1.49 -30.82 -17.10
N ASP A 587 2.33 -31.78 -16.74
CA ASP A 587 1.94 -33.18 -16.63
C ASP A 587 1.30 -33.51 -15.28
N LEU A 588 1.40 -32.60 -14.29
CA LEU A 588 0.71 -32.71 -13.01
C LEU A 588 -0.81 -32.80 -13.24
N MET A 589 -1.43 -33.79 -12.61
CA MET A 589 -2.86 -34.04 -12.71
C MET A 589 -3.63 -32.98 -11.92
N GLY A 590 -4.50 -32.26 -12.61
CA GLY A 590 -5.30 -31.18 -12.03
C GLY A 590 -5.02 -29.84 -12.70
N SER A 591 -5.24 -28.75 -11.99
CA SER A 591 -4.98 -27.40 -12.49
C SER A 591 -3.48 -27.06 -12.52
N GLY A 592 -3.07 -26.22 -13.48
CA GLY A 592 -1.70 -25.70 -13.55
C GLY A 592 -1.29 -24.90 -12.29
N ALA A 593 -2.26 -24.52 -11.45
CA ALA A 593 -2.05 -23.85 -10.17
C ALA A 593 -1.22 -24.69 -9.19
N ILE A 594 -1.31 -26.03 -9.22
CA ILE A 594 -0.56 -26.91 -8.32
C ILE A 594 0.94 -26.67 -8.49
N GLY A 595 1.48 -26.83 -9.70
CA GLY A 595 2.90 -26.59 -9.97
C GLY A 595 3.33 -25.12 -9.76
N ASN A 596 2.42 -24.17 -9.99
CA ASN A 596 2.69 -22.75 -9.76
C ASN A 596 2.85 -22.42 -8.26
N SER A 597 2.08 -23.08 -7.39
CA SER A 597 2.11 -22.88 -5.94
C SER A 597 3.29 -23.51 -5.23
N GLY A 598 3.91 -24.56 -5.80
CA GLY A 598 5.12 -25.17 -5.24
C GLY A 598 6.35 -24.27 -5.36
N ASP A 599 7.13 -24.12 -4.29
CA ASP A 599 8.49 -23.54 -4.38
C ASP A 599 9.43 -24.50 -5.11
N TYR A 600 9.22 -25.81 -4.91
CA TYR A 600 9.91 -26.88 -5.60
C TYR A 600 8.91 -27.85 -6.22
N VAL A 601 9.13 -28.23 -7.47
CA VAL A 601 8.37 -29.26 -8.18
C VAL A 601 9.36 -30.27 -8.70
N VAL A 602 9.21 -31.52 -8.26
CA VAL A 602 10.05 -32.65 -8.64
C VAL A 602 9.17 -33.76 -9.18
N ALA A 603 9.71 -34.57 -10.09
CA ALA A 603 8.99 -35.69 -10.65
C ALA A 603 9.82 -36.95 -10.68
N ILE A 604 9.16 -38.09 -10.51
CA ILE A 604 9.78 -39.41 -10.69
C ILE A 604 9.06 -40.24 -11.74
N TRP A 605 9.81 -41.06 -12.47
CA TRP A 605 9.27 -42.06 -13.39
C TRP A 605 10.20 -43.28 -13.49
N ARG A 606 9.66 -44.40 -13.96
CA ARG A 606 10.43 -45.64 -14.19
C ARG A 606 10.59 -45.89 -15.68
N PRO A 607 11.81 -45.86 -16.23
CA PRO A 607 12.05 -46.15 -17.64
C PRO A 607 11.46 -47.50 -18.08
N ALA A 608 11.55 -48.55 -17.25
CA ALA A 608 11.00 -49.86 -17.59
C ALA A 608 9.47 -49.88 -17.83
N GLN A 609 8.73 -48.92 -17.28
CA GLN A 609 7.28 -48.77 -17.46
C GLN A 609 6.92 -48.01 -18.75
N VAL A 610 7.91 -47.51 -19.48
CA VAL A 610 7.71 -46.76 -20.71
C VAL A 610 7.28 -47.70 -21.85
N PRO A 611 6.19 -47.39 -22.58
CA PRO A 611 5.78 -48.16 -23.75
C PRO A 611 6.82 -48.11 -24.87
N GLY A 612 7.10 -49.24 -25.52
CA GLY A 612 7.96 -49.30 -26.72
C GLY A 612 9.42 -49.72 -26.49
N LEU A 613 9.84 -49.99 -25.25
CA LEU A 613 11.14 -50.59 -24.96
C LEU A 613 11.20 -52.07 -25.35
N SER A 614 12.34 -52.52 -25.87
CA SER A 614 12.59 -53.94 -26.12
C SER A 614 12.63 -54.71 -24.78
N PRO A 615 12.35 -56.03 -24.76
CA PRO A 615 12.47 -56.83 -23.53
C PRO A 615 13.87 -56.77 -22.89
N ILE A 616 14.92 -56.67 -23.71
CA ILE A 616 16.32 -56.58 -23.27
C ILE A 616 16.56 -55.23 -22.58
N ASP A 617 16.17 -54.12 -23.21
CA ASP A 617 16.34 -52.78 -22.64
C ASP A 617 15.52 -52.61 -21.36
N ARG A 618 14.30 -53.18 -21.34
CA ARG A 618 13.44 -53.16 -20.15
C ARG A 618 14.08 -53.89 -18.96
N GLU A 619 14.79 -55.00 -19.20
CA GLU A 619 15.49 -55.70 -18.11
C GLU A 619 16.68 -54.88 -17.59
N HIS A 620 17.43 -54.19 -18.47
CA HIS A 620 18.55 -53.31 -18.07
C HIS A 620 18.14 -52.15 -17.15
N VAL A 621 16.95 -51.59 -17.33
CA VAL A 621 16.45 -50.43 -16.56
C VAL A 621 15.29 -50.79 -15.62
N LYS A 622 15.09 -52.09 -15.36
CA LYS A 622 13.96 -52.63 -14.58
C LYS A 622 13.81 -52.02 -13.19
N TYR A 623 14.95 -51.68 -12.59
CA TYR A 623 15.05 -51.12 -11.26
C TYR A 623 15.38 -49.63 -11.23
N ASP A 624 15.61 -49.02 -12.39
CA ASP A 624 15.91 -47.60 -12.49
C ASP A 624 14.62 -46.77 -12.21
N THR A 625 14.79 -45.73 -11.40
CA THR A 625 13.80 -44.71 -11.08
C THR A 625 14.48 -43.37 -11.32
N MET A 626 14.03 -42.66 -12.35
CA MET A 626 14.53 -41.34 -12.66
C MET A 626 13.87 -40.30 -11.76
N PHE A 627 14.63 -39.30 -11.34
CA PHE A 627 14.19 -38.15 -10.58
C PHE A 627 14.55 -36.88 -11.33
N LYS A 628 13.61 -35.95 -11.50
CA LYS A 628 13.82 -34.68 -12.19
C LYS A 628 13.34 -33.52 -11.36
N ILE A 629 14.16 -32.48 -11.31
CA ILE A 629 13.80 -31.17 -10.77
C ILE A 629 13.16 -30.37 -11.91
N ILE A 630 11.87 -30.11 -11.80
CA ILE A 630 11.08 -29.37 -12.80
C ILE A 630 11.10 -27.87 -12.49
N LYS A 631 11.01 -27.53 -11.20
CA LYS A 631 11.02 -26.16 -10.69
C LYS A 631 11.73 -26.15 -9.34
N ALA A 632 12.58 -25.16 -9.12
CA ALA A 632 13.22 -24.93 -7.84
C ALA A 632 13.46 -23.44 -7.66
N ARG A 633 13.20 -22.93 -6.46
CA ARG A 633 13.39 -21.53 -6.12
C ARG A 633 14.87 -21.15 -5.99
N GLU A 634 15.68 -22.10 -5.55
CA GLU A 634 17.13 -22.01 -5.44
C GLU A 634 17.72 -23.30 -5.99
N VAL A 635 18.70 -23.19 -6.88
CA VAL A 635 19.39 -24.31 -7.50
C VAL A 635 20.89 -24.09 -7.31
N ARG A 636 21.57 -25.09 -6.75
CA ARG A 636 22.99 -24.99 -6.36
C ARG A 636 23.94 -25.73 -7.31
N SER A 637 23.40 -26.56 -8.22
CA SER A 637 24.14 -27.27 -9.28
C SER A 637 23.38 -27.21 -10.61
N GLY A 638 24.08 -27.40 -11.73
CA GLY A 638 23.45 -27.45 -13.07
C GLY A 638 22.69 -28.75 -13.34
N ASP A 639 22.90 -29.80 -12.56
CA ASP A 639 22.24 -31.09 -12.73
C ASP A 639 20.77 -31.02 -12.28
N ILE A 640 19.86 -31.47 -13.14
CA ILE A 640 18.42 -31.44 -12.87
C ILE A 640 17.73 -32.80 -13.03
N ILE A 641 18.48 -33.83 -13.46
CA ILE A 641 17.99 -35.21 -13.64
C ILE A 641 18.98 -36.16 -12.96
N PHE A 642 18.44 -37.08 -12.18
CA PHE A 642 19.18 -38.05 -11.38
C PHE A 642 18.61 -39.44 -11.62
N ASN A 643 19.46 -40.47 -11.57
CA ASN A 643 19.04 -41.87 -11.70
C ASN A 643 19.20 -42.58 -10.35
N LEU A 644 18.11 -43.16 -9.85
CA LEU A 644 18.07 -43.95 -8.63
C LEU A 644 17.83 -45.42 -8.98
N VAL A 645 18.50 -46.35 -8.31
CA VAL A 645 18.32 -47.79 -8.52
C VAL A 645 17.66 -48.41 -7.31
N TYR A 646 16.55 -49.11 -7.53
CA TYR A 646 15.84 -49.87 -6.51
C TYR A 646 16.47 -51.25 -6.33
N ASN A 647 16.94 -51.57 -5.13
CA ASN A 647 17.38 -52.92 -4.81
C ASN A 647 16.18 -53.74 -4.29
N PRO A 648 15.73 -54.77 -5.03
CA PRO A 648 14.56 -55.57 -4.63
C PRO A 648 14.80 -56.43 -3.39
N ASP A 649 16.04 -56.75 -3.05
CA ASP A 649 16.36 -57.58 -1.89
C ASP A 649 16.35 -56.77 -0.59
N THR A 650 16.81 -55.51 -0.66
CA THR A 650 16.88 -54.61 0.50
C THR A 650 15.73 -53.61 0.58
N SER A 651 14.88 -53.53 -0.44
CA SER A 651 13.82 -52.53 -0.59
C SER A 651 14.29 -51.06 -0.58
N ARG A 652 15.61 -50.81 -0.72
CA ARG A 652 16.22 -49.47 -0.70
C ARG A 652 16.36 -48.88 -2.10
N LEU A 653 16.27 -47.55 -2.18
CA LEU A 653 16.75 -46.77 -3.33
C LEU A 653 18.16 -46.25 -3.08
N MET A 654 19.00 -46.24 -4.11
CA MET A 654 20.36 -45.67 -4.09
C MET A 654 20.60 -44.83 -5.34
N GLU A 655 21.43 -43.78 -5.25
CA GLU A 655 21.87 -43.06 -6.46
C GLU A 655 22.76 -43.93 -7.33
N LYS A 656 22.50 -43.92 -8.64
CA LYS A 656 23.37 -44.54 -9.64
C LYS A 656 24.54 -43.60 -9.87
N ILE A 657 25.67 -43.87 -9.23
CA ILE A 657 26.91 -43.12 -9.48
C ILE A 657 27.47 -43.62 -10.82
N GLY A 658 27.35 -42.82 -11.87
CA GLY A 658 28.03 -43.09 -13.13
C GLY A 658 29.50 -42.70 -13.04
N GLU A 659 30.39 -43.51 -13.64
CA GLU A 659 31.63 -42.95 -14.20
C GLU A 659 31.22 -41.82 -15.15
N THR A 660 31.82 -40.66 -14.96
CA THR A 660 31.55 -39.44 -15.72
C THR A 660 31.60 -39.75 -17.22
N VAL A 661 30.56 -39.33 -17.95
CA VAL A 661 30.43 -39.49 -19.42
C VAL A 661 31.65 -38.95 -20.16
#